data_AF-A0A3N2M0B3-F1
#
_entry.id   AF-A0A3N2M0B3-F1
#
_cell.length_a   1.000
_cell.length_b   1.000
_cell.length_c   1.000
_cell.angle_alpha   90.00
_cell.angle_beta   90.00
_cell.angle_gamma   90.00
#
_symmetry.space_group_name_H-M   'P 1'
#
loop_
_entity.id
_entity.type
_entity.pdbx_description
1 polymer ?
#
loop_
_entity_poly.entity_id
_entity_poly.type
_entity_poly.pdbx_seq_one_letter_code
_entity_poly.pdbx_strand_id
1 'polypeptide(L)'
;MKDENKTSLSDIPFKECVNDFGTERYVNGLIKFIENSSAPITIALQGEWGSGKTSMMTRLERALCSKEDSPFIGVNINTWEYSMMSSPEMTVYKILAKLVRELTGENSDSKKKVSKILRGLYRGGREALKMIPGVNVAVEMAKIPTDISVDEKDNDASLSELREELQQVINSRIADTGQRGVIVFVDDLDRLNPPVAVEILELLKNVFTLDNCIFVLAIDYDVVVKGLEPKFGKLTDKNEREFRSFFDKIIQVPFSLPVSSYRPMDFVLNALVGIGYLKDIDTSDPNVRARFSSVVESSVGKNPRSIKRLINTLSLLDCIAQCGSEKDEVATMDEKLLNFIIVAIQICYPQIYRLLVHKPGFTSWDAAFAHKEGVALSTDGQEVQEWGDVLDAACSIDKYLTQHISDITNLFSMIIEILGRSNITTSDAISMKLKQILDKSSVTGVNAGVNAEDFDKKGLIGKLHNNVVERIKQLRPDITRYQLKRNTGNGGIYIWFDDDAYFDVTFTPAINSKNEIALRIWLDFHIARPERMGGMSFDELLQDEQLSSSLTALDAILAPLLKSAWYFNGRTYDGQSSYFSSFVDELRYIHKMGWMAGDITNNPQYWIDLQKPSHFEDSKIVDTIAKVLIANYDFRKSMKNWGK
;
A
#
# COMPACT_ATOMS: atom_id res chain seq x y z
N MET A 1 -18.64 22.30 -21.90
CA MET A 1 -19.25 21.66 -20.70
C MET A 1 -18.11 21.34 -19.77
N LYS A 2 -18.01 22.02 -18.62
CA LYS A 2 -17.11 21.61 -17.53
C LYS A 2 -17.69 20.29 -17.00
N ASP A 3 -16.94 19.20 -17.09
CA ASP A 3 -17.36 17.91 -16.51
C ASP A 3 -17.58 18.13 -15.01
N GLU A 4 -18.83 18.15 -14.58
CA GLU A 4 -19.23 18.33 -13.17
C GLU A 4 -18.86 17.06 -12.37
N ASN A 5 -18.21 17.29 -11.22
CA ASN A 5 -18.03 16.37 -10.09
C ASN A 5 -17.35 15.01 -10.34
N LYS A 6 -16.11 15.01 -10.85
CA LYS A 6 -15.22 13.83 -10.71
C LYS A 6 -14.41 13.95 -9.41
N THR A 7 -14.55 12.96 -8.53
CA THR A 7 -13.84 12.85 -7.24
C THR A 7 -12.41 12.30 -7.37
N SER A 8 -11.86 12.23 -8.58
CA SER A 8 -10.48 11.79 -8.79
C SER A 8 -9.92 12.28 -10.12
N LEU A 9 -8.60 12.44 -10.14
CA LEU A 9 -7.81 12.65 -11.33
C LEU A 9 -7.42 11.31 -11.92
N SER A 10 -7.68 11.12 -13.21
CA SER A 10 -7.19 9.94 -13.92
C SER A 10 -5.66 10.00 -14.09
N ASP A 11 -4.99 8.88 -13.81
CA ASP A 11 -3.56 8.70 -14.16
C ASP A 11 -3.42 8.27 -15.63
N ILE A 12 -4.06 9.03 -16.51
CA ILE A 12 -3.95 8.90 -17.96
C ILE A 12 -3.04 10.04 -18.46
N PRO A 13 -2.21 9.81 -19.49
CA PRO A 13 -1.49 10.87 -20.17
C PRO A 13 -2.42 12.01 -20.57
N PHE A 14 -1.95 13.25 -20.49
CA PHE A 14 -2.79 14.41 -20.76
C PHE A 14 -3.36 14.36 -22.17
N LYS A 15 -4.70 14.29 -22.25
CA LYS A 15 -5.41 14.17 -23.53
C LYS A 15 -5.71 15.52 -24.19
N GLU A 16 -5.45 16.63 -23.52
CA GLU A 16 -5.77 17.97 -24.00
C GLU A 16 -4.50 18.83 -24.13
N CYS A 17 -4.58 19.93 -24.89
CA CYS A 17 -3.49 20.91 -25.05
C CYS A 17 -3.27 21.79 -23.80
N VAL A 18 -3.74 21.37 -22.63
CA VAL A 18 -3.67 22.19 -21.42
C VAL A 18 -2.22 22.26 -20.94
N ASN A 19 -1.75 23.49 -20.74
CA ASN A 19 -0.40 23.82 -20.30
C ASN A 19 -0.27 23.61 -18.79
N ASP A 20 -0.25 22.35 -18.34
CA ASP A 20 -0.34 22.03 -16.91
C ASP A 20 0.99 22.16 -16.14
N PHE A 21 2.14 22.07 -16.83
CA PHE A 21 3.46 22.05 -16.18
C PHE A 21 4.50 22.96 -16.84
N GLY A 22 4.11 23.84 -17.78
CA GLY A 22 5.05 24.75 -18.44
C GLY A 22 6.02 24.07 -19.43
N THR A 23 5.64 22.93 -20.00
CA THR A 23 6.50 22.10 -20.86
C THR A 23 6.52 22.51 -22.33
N GLU A 24 5.74 23.52 -22.71
CA GLU A 24 5.48 23.94 -24.09
C GLU A 24 6.74 24.20 -24.92
N ARG A 25 7.71 24.93 -24.33
CA ARG A 25 8.98 25.23 -25.01
C ARG A 25 9.75 23.98 -25.42
N TYR A 26 9.68 22.93 -24.61
CA TYR A 26 10.42 21.69 -24.81
C TYR A 26 9.71 20.80 -25.82
N VAL A 27 8.38 20.74 -25.75
CA VAL A 27 7.56 20.01 -26.71
C VAL A 27 7.73 20.61 -28.09
N ASN A 28 7.60 21.94 -28.21
CA ASN A 28 7.77 22.63 -29.49
C ASN A 28 9.21 22.54 -30.01
N GLY A 29 10.20 22.58 -29.11
CA GLY A 29 11.60 22.33 -29.48
C GLY A 29 11.81 20.95 -30.10
N LEU A 30 11.26 19.90 -29.49
CA LEU A 30 11.35 18.53 -30.01
C LEU A 30 10.54 18.32 -31.29
N ILE A 31 9.33 18.89 -31.40
CA ILE A 31 8.54 18.89 -32.64
C ILE A 31 9.38 19.48 -33.77
N LYS A 32 9.94 20.69 -33.56
CA LYS A 32 10.73 21.39 -34.56
C LYS A 32 12.03 20.64 -34.89
N PHE A 33 12.65 19.98 -33.91
CA PHE A 33 13.80 19.11 -34.14
C PHE A 33 13.42 17.92 -35.03
N ILE A 34 12.34 17.20 -34.70
CA ILE A 34 11.87 16.03 -35.46
C ILE A 34 11.48 16.42 -36.89
N GLU A 35 10.74 17.51 -37.06
CA GLU A 35 10.36 18.03 -38.38
C GLU A 35 11.57 18.37 -39.27
N ASN A 36 12.69 18.80 -38.70
CA ASN A 36 13.88 19.16 -39.46
C ASN A 36 14.97 18.07 -39.44
N SER A 37 14.72 16.94 -38.78
CA SER A 37 15.68 15.86 -38.66
C SER A 37 15.80 15.04 -39.94
N SER A 38 17.01 14.55 -40.21
CA SER A 38 17.24 13.49 -41.18
C SER A 38 16.97 12.14 -40.52
N ALA A 39 16.19 11.29 -41.17
CA ALA A 39 15.97 9.91 -40.75
C ALA A 39 16.98 8.96 -41.46
N PRO A 40 17.39 7.85 -40.83
CA PRO A 40 16.96 7.33 -39.54
C PRO A 40 17.52 8.08 -38.32
N ILE A 41 16.70 8.24 -37.28
CA ILE A 41 17.16 8.78 -35.99
C ILE A 41 16.38 8.16 -34.82
N THR A 42 17.08 7.81 -33.75
CA THR A 42 16.51 7.30 -32.50
C THR A 42 16.67 8.33 -31.39
N ILE A 43 15.54 8.77 -30.86
CA ILE A 43 15.40 9.74 -29.78
C ILE A 43 14.92 9.00 -28.54
N ALA A 44 15.60 9.15 -27.42
CA ALA A 44 15.16 8.59 -26.16
C ALA A 44 14.63 9.69 -25.24
N LEU A 45 13.36 9.60 -24.86
CA LEU A 45 12.77 10.40 -23.79
C LEU A 45 13.13 9.73 -22.46
N GLN A 46 14.05 10.35 -21.74
CA GLN A 46 14.59 9.87 -20.48
C GLN A 46 13.94 10.57 -19.30
N GLY A 47 13.66 9.82 -18.24
CA GLY A 47 13.22 10.37 -16.97
C GLY A 47 12.71 9.28 -16.06
N GLU A 48 12.67 9.57 -14.76
CA GLU A 48 12.14 8.65 -13.75
C GLU A 48 10.67 8.32 -14.02
N TRP A 49 10.18 7.28 -13.33
CA TRP A 49 8.77 6.93 -13.37
C TRP A 49 7.87 8.10 -12.93
N GLY A 50 6.81 8.37 -13.69
CA GLY A 50 5.88 9.46 -13.42
C GLY A 50 6.28 10.84 -13.93
N SER A 51 7.49 11.01 -14.51
CA SER A 51 8.01 12.29 -15.06
C SER A 51 7.25 12.84 -16.28
N GLY A 52 6.38 12.04 -16.91
CA GLY A 52 5.55 12.44 -18.04
C GLY A 52 6.02 11.99 -19.43
N LYS A 53 6.85 10.93 -19.53
CA LYS A 53 7.34 10.36 -20.81
C LYS A 53 6.21 10.06 -21.80
N THR A 54 5.24 9.24 -21.40
CA THR A 54 4.07 8.93 -22.25
C THR A 54 3.29 10.19 -22.63
N SER A 55 3.08 11.13 -21.70
CA SER A 55 2.42 12.42 -22.01
C SER A 55 3.18 13.23 -23.06
N MET A 56 4.51 13.24 -23.00
CA MET A 56 5.36 13.87 -24.00
C MET A 56 5.21 13.17 -25.36
N MET A 57 5.25 11.83 -25.40
CA MET A 57 5.05 11.05 -26.63
C MET A 57 3.68 11.32 -27.26
N THR A 58 2.59 11.27 -26.47
CA THR A 58 1.24 11.57 -26.96
C THR A 58 1.13 12.97 -27.56
N ARG A 59 1.86 13.96 -27.01
CA ARG A 59 1.89 15.31 -27.57
C ARG A 59 2.67 15.38 -28.89
N LEU A 60 3.80 14.67 -28.99
CA LEU A 60 4.56 14.56 -30.23
C LEU A 60 3.73 13.87 -31.32
N GLU A 61 3.11 12.74 -31.01
CA GLU A 61 2.24 11.99 -31.92
C GLU A 61 1.10 12.86 -32.46
N ARG A 62 0.41 13.59 -31.58
CA ARG A 62 -0.68 14.49 -32.00
C ARG A 62 -0.23 15.60 -32.92
N ALA A 63 0.93 16.17 -32.64
CA ALA A 63 1.46 17.28 -33.43
C ALA A 63 1.96 16.82 -34.80
N LEU A 64 2.57 15.62 -34.86
CA LEU A 64 3.33 15.14 -36.02
C LEU A 64 2.63 14.07 -36.86
N CYS A 65 1.58 13.42 -36.32
CA CYS A 65 0.98 12.21 -36.91
C CYS A 65 -0.55 12.19 -36.96
N SER A 66 -1.28 12.88 -36.08
CA SER A 66 -2.74 12.68 -35.94
C SER A 66 -3.66 13.55 -36.80
N LYS A 67 -3.15 14.61 -37.44
CA LYS A 67 -3.93 15.47 -38.37
C LYS A 67 -3.88 14.92 -39.81
N GLU A 68 -4.87 15.24 -40.65
CA GLU A 68 -4.88 14.81 -42.07
C GLU A 68 -3.61 15.25 -42.82
N ASP A 69 -3.15 16.48 -42.60
CA ASP A 69 -1.92 17.03 -43.20
C ASP A 69 -0.65 16.74 -42.38
N SER A 70 -0.66 15.70 -41.54
CA SER A 70 0.49 15.39 -40.68
C SER A 70 1.70 14.98 -41.51
N PRO A 71 2.91 15.49 -41.18
CA PRO A 71 4.11 15.17 -41.95
C PRO A 71 4.56 13.71 -41.83
N PHE A 72 4.11 12.96 -40.81
CA PHE A 72 4.56 11.59 -40.58
C PHE A 72 3.40 10.63 -40.27
N ILE A 73 3.64 9.35 -40.56
CA ILE A 73 2.78 8.23 -40.13
C ILE A 73 3.17 7.85 -38.70
N GLY A 74 2.23 7.85 -37.76
CA GLY A 74 2.48 7.46 -36.38
C GLY A 74 2.20 5.97 -36.13
N VAL A 75 3.13 5.27 -35.47
CA VAL A 75 2.95 3.88 -35.02
C VAL A 75 3.29 3.77 -33.54
N ASN A 76 2.30 3.41 -32.72
CA ASN A 76 2.48 3.25 -31.27
C ASN A 76 2.73 1.80 -30.87
N ILE A 77 3.72 1.56 -30.03
CA ILE A 77 4.14 0.24 -29.57
C ILE A 77 4.27 0.28 -28.05
N ASN A 78 3.40 -0.47 -27.35
CA ASN A 78 3.55 -0.72 -25.92
C ASN A 78 4.36 -2.02 -25.74
N THR A 79 5.61 -1.91 -25.30
CA THR A 79 6.52 -3.06 -25.22
C THR A 79 6.15 -4.03 -24.10
N TRP A 80 5.66 -3.50 -22.97
CA TRP A 80 5.19 -4.30 -21.85
C TRP A 80 4.05 -5.24 -22.24
N GLU A 81 3.03 -4.74 -22.94
CA GLU A 81 1.90 -5.53 -23.43
C GLU A 81 2.37 -6.69 -24.34
N TYR A 82 3.31 -6.43 -25.25
CA TYR A 82 3.82 -7.46 -26.16
C TYR A 82 4.77 -8.46 -25.50
N SER A 83 5.44 -8.07 -24.41
CA SER A 83 6.32 -8.95 -23.63
C SER A 83 5.56 -9.95 -22.76
N MET A 84 4.33 -9.64 -22.39
CA MET A 84 3.57 -10.45 -21.46
C MET A 84 3.42 -11.89 -21.99
N MET A 85 3.96 -12.85 -21.22
CA MET A 85 4.00 -14.28 -21.55
C MET A 85 4.69 -14.61 -22.89
N SER A 86 5.71 -13.85 -23.28
CA SER A 86 6.46 -14.04 -24.53
C SER A 86 7.96 -14.01 -24.30
N SER A 87 8.71 -14.78 -25.09
CA SER A 87 10.16 -14.61 -25.12
C SER A 87 10.54 -13.26 -25.77
N PRO A 88 11.72 -12.71 -25.48
CA PRO A 88 12.18 -11.44 -26.06
C PRO A 88 12.12 -11.41 -27.60
N GLU A 89 12.47 -12.52 -28.26
CA GLU A 89 12.40 -12.67 -29.71
C GLU A 89 10.95 -12.65 -30.21
N MET A 90 10.04 -13.30 -29.48
CA MET A 90 8.61 -13.28 -29.78
C MET A 90 8.01 -11.88 -29.55
N THR A 91 8.52 -11.12 -28.58
CA THR A 91 8.15 -9.72 -28.37
C THR A 91 8.57 -8.85 -29.56
N VAL A 92 9.81 -8.98 -30.02
CA VAL A 92 10.29 -8.28 -31.22
C VAL A 92 9.48 -8.67 -32.45
N TYR A 93 9.13 -9.95 -32.60
CA TYR A 93 8.21 -10.41 -33.63
C TYR A 93 6.86 -9.68 -33.58
N LYS A 94 6.23 -9.60 -32.41
CA LYS A 94 4.94 -8.91 -32.23
C LYS A 94 5.04 -7.42 -32.56
N ILE A 95 6.14 -6.78 -32.17
CA ILE A 95 6.46 -5.38 -32.48
C ILE A 95 6.56 -5.17 -34.00
N LEU A 96 7.31 -6.01 -34.69
CA LEU A 96 7.48 -5.94 -36.14
C LEU A 96 6.19 -6.26 -36.91
N ALA A 97 5.45 -7.28 -36.47
CA ALA A 97 4.15 -7.62 -37.05
C ALA A 97 3.15 -6.47 -36.89
N LYS A 98 3.16 -5.77 -35.75
CA LYS A 98 2.37 -4.56 -35.55
C LYS A 98 2.79 -3.46 -36.51
N LEU A 99 4.10 -3.17 -36.61
CA LEU A 99 4.63 -2.15 -37.53
C LEU A 99 4.16 -2.40 -38.96
N VAL A 100 4.27 -3.63 -39.45
CA VAL A 100 3.81 -4.01 -40.79
C VAL A 100 2.31 -3.82 -40.93
N ARG A 101 1.51 -4.27 -39.95
CA ARG A 101 0.05 -4.15 -39.99
C ARG A 101 -0.42 -2.70 -40.03
N GLU A 102 0.15 -1.82 -39.21
CA GLU A 102 -0.20 -0.39 -39.21
C GLU A 102 0.19 0.29 -40.54
N LEU A 103 1.31 -0.10 -41.15
CA LEU A 103 1.76 0.47 -42.42
C LEU A 103 1.00 -0.06 -43.64
N THR A 104 0.56 -1.33 -43.62
CA THR A 104 -0.10 -1.98 -44.78
C THR A 104 -1.63 -2.05 -44.69
N GLY A 105 -2.22 -1.82 -43.51
CA GLY A 105 -3.64 -2.04 -43.25
C GLY A 105 -4.03 -3.53 -43.21
N GLU A 106 -5.33 -3.81 -43.04
CA GLU A 106 -5.90 -5.17 -42.98
C GLU A 106 -6.15 -5.80 -44.37
N ASN A 107 -5.12 -5.88 -45.22
CA ASN A 107 -5.21 -6.54 -46.52
C ASN A 107 -4.59 -7.97 -46.51
N SER A 108 -5.01 -8.82 -47.46
CA SER A 108 -4.54 -10.21 -47.58
C SER A 108 -3.03 -10.31 -47.88
N ASP A 109 -2.46 -9.32 -48.56
CA ASP A 109 -1.02 -9.21 -48.81
C ASP A 109 -0.21 -8.84 -47.56
N SER A 110 -0.82 -8.12 -46.61
CA SER A 110 -0.22 -7.83 -45.30
C SER A 110 0.06 -9.14 -44.54
N LYS A 111 -0.87 -10.11 -44.56
CA LYS A 111 -0.67 -11.43 -43.95
C LYS A 111 0.44 -12.23 -44.62
N LYS A 112 0.62 -12.11 -45.95
CA LYS A 112 1.72 -12.74 -46.68
C LYS A 112 3.07 -12.11 -46.34
N LYS A 113 3.15 -10.78 -46.25
CA LYS A 113 4.38 -10.07 -45.84
C LYS A 113 4.74 -10.37 -44.39
N VAL A 114 3.77 -10.30 -43.47
CA VAL A 114 3.96 -10.68 -42.05
C VAL A 114 4.44 -12.13 -41.91
N SER A 115 3.87 -13.08 -42.68
CA SER A 115 4.32 -14.49 -42.63
C SER A 115 5.67 -14.75 -43.32
N LYS A 116 6.11 -13.89 -44.25
CA LYS A 116 7.45 -13.95 -44.84
C LYS A 116 8.51 -13.44 -43.84
N ILE A 117 8.22 -12.32 -43.19
CA ILE A 117 8.94 -11.79 -42.03
C ILE A 117 9.09 -12.84 -40.91
N LEU A 118 8.01 -13.57 -40.62
CA LEU A 118 7.95 -14.65 -39.62
C LEU A 118 8.91 -15.80 -39.95
N ARG A 119 9.05 -16.14 -41.24
CA ARG A 119 10.00 -17.16 -41.71
C ARG A 119 11.45 -16.70 -41.60
N GLY A 120 11.74 -15.41 -41.82
CA GLY A 120 13.08 -14.84 -41.64
C GLY A 120 13.56 -14.89 -40.19
N LEU A 121 12.74 -14.40 -39.25
CA LEU A 121 13.05 -14.40 -37.81
C LEU A 121 13.27 -15.81 -37.23
N TYR A 122 12.43 -16.78 -37.62
CA TYR A 122 12.54 -18.15 -37.11
C TYR A 122 13.78 -18.89 -37.65
N ARG A 123 14.25 -18.52 -38.84
CA ARG A 123 15.52 -19.04 -39.40
C ARG A 123 16.74 -18.51 -38.64
N GLY A 124 16.72 -17.25 -38.21
CA GLY A 124 17.80 -16.67 -37.38
C GLY A 124 17.79 -17.08 -35.90
N GLY A 125 16.62 -17.39 -35.33
CA GLY A 125 16.48 -17.68 -33.89
C GLY A 125 16.88 -19.09 -33.43
N ARG A 126 17.05 -20.06 -34.33
CA ARG A 126 17.34 -21.47 -33.94
C ARG A 126 18.73 -21.68 -33.33
N GLU A 127 19.71 -20.80 -33.59
CA GLU A 127 21.06 -20.95 -33.04
C GLU A 127 21.20 -20.43 -31.60
N ALA A 128 20.45 -19.40 -31.21
CA ALA A 128 20.44 -18.91 -29.82
C ALA A 128 19.85 -19.94 -28.84
N LEU A 129 18.87 -20.71 -29.29
CA LEU A 129 18.21 -21.78 -28.51
C LEU A 129 19.08 -23.05 -28.36
N LYS A 130 20.11 -23.27 -29.19
CA LYS A 130 21.01 -24.42 -29.09
C LYS A 130 22.11 -24.27 -28.04
N MET A 131 22.36 -23.06 -27.53
CA MET A 131 23.41 -22.80 -26.54
C MET A 131 22.97 -23.03 -25.08
N ILE A 132 21.69 -23.36 -24.83
CA ILE A 132 21.16 -23.63 -23.48
C ILE A 132 21.04 -25.16 -23.29
N PRO A 133 21.85 -25.79 -22.42
CA PRO A 133 21.75 -27.22 -22.17
C PRO A 133 20.37 -27.57 -21.57
N GLY A 134 19.61 -28.45 -22.23
CA GLY A 134 18.37 -29.05 -21.68
C GLY A 134 17.04 -28.63 -22.32
N VAL A 135 17.02 -27.72 -23.31
CA VAL A 135 15.78 -27.23 -23.95
C VAL A 135 15.38 -28.05 -25.19
N ASN A 136 15.43 -29.39 -25.12
CA ASN A 136 15.00 -30.25 -26.24
C ASN A 136 13.49 -30.55 -26.27
N VAL A 137 12.68 -30.02 -25.33
CA VAL A 137 11.35 -30.59 -25.05
C VAL A 137 10.16 -29.69 -25.42
N ALA A 138 10.37 -28.43 -25.85
CA ALA A 138 9.27 -27.47 -26.02
C ALA A 138 8.83 -27.17 -27.47
N VAL A 139 9.38 -27.86 -28.49
CA VAL A 139 9.09 -27.54 -29.90
C VAL A 139 7.87 -28.31 -30.44
N GLU A 140 7.51 -29.46 -29.87
CA GLU A 140 6.40 -30.30 -30.37
C GLU A 140 4.99 -29.78 -30.04
N MET A 141 4.85 -28.83 -29.11
CA MET A 141 3.54 -28.39 -28.60
C MET A 141 2.91 -27.21 -29.37
N ALA A 142 3.65 -26.57 -30.27
CA ALA A 142 3.10 -25.53 -31.14
C ALA A 142 2.75 -26.16 -32.49
N LYS A 143 1.45 -26.25 -32.82
CA LYS A 143 0.93 -26.72 -34.12
C LYS A 143 1.34 -25.79 -35.27
N ILE A 144 2.63 -25.77 -35.61
CA ILE A 144 3.21 -25.07 -36.75
C ILE A 144 3.61 -26.14 -37.78
N PRO A 145 3.28 -26.00 -39.08
CA PRO A 145 3.52 -27.03 -40.09
C PRO A 145 4.97 -27.51 -40.11
N THR A 146 5.17 -28.83 -40.10
CA THR A 146 6.43 -29.55 -39.89
C THR A 146 7.36 -29.63 -41.11
N ASP A 147 7.01 -29.00 -42.24
CA ASP A 147 7.75 -29.14 -43.51
C ASP A 147 8.78 -28.02 -43.74
N ILE A 148 9.67 -27.79 -42.77
CA ILE A 148 10.74 -26.79 -42.92
C ILE A 148 12.10 -27.41 -42.58
N SER A 149 12.70 -28.09 -43.56
CA SER A 149 14.14 -28.34 -43.64
C SER A 149 14.87 -27.06 -44.05
N VAL A 150 15.90 -26.66 -43.31
CA VAL A 150 16.75 -25.49 -43.60
C VAL A 150 18.21 -25.93 -43.56
N ASP A 151 18.94 -25.72 -44.66
CA ASP A 151 20.37 -25.98 -44.81
C ASP A 151 21.23 -25.01 -43.98
N GLU A 152 22.36 -25.50 -43.47
CA GLU A 152 23.21 -24.87 -42.43
C GLU A 152 24.15 -23.72 -42.91
N LYS A 153 23.89 -23.05 -44.05
CA LYS A 153 24.85 -22.06 -44.61
C LYS A 153 24.45 -20.59 -44.63
N ASP A 154 23.26 -20.19 -44.17
CA ASP A 154 22.73 -18.82 -44.36
C ASP A 154 22.31 -18.11 -43.06
N ASN A 155 23.27 -17.69 -42.23
CA ASN A 155 22.93 -16.96 -40.98
C ASN A 155 22.76 -15.43 -41.18
N ASP A 156 23.44 -14.82 -42.16
CA ASP A 156 23.43 -13.36 -42.39
C ASP A 156 22.33 -12.88 -43.38
N ALA A 157 21.70 -13.82 -44.08
CA ALA A 157 20.66 -13.57 -45.08
C ALA A 157 19.28 -13.25 -44.45
N SER A 158 19.00 -13.65 -43.20
CA SER A 158 17.64 -13.63 -42.65
C SER A 158 17.16 -12.27 -42.07
N LEU A 159 18.05 -11.52 -41.41
CA LEU A 159 17.74 -10.22 -40.80
C LEU A 159 17.82 -9.06 -41.81
N SER A 160 18.71 -9.19 -42.80
CA SER A 160 18.84 -8.28 -43.93
C SER A 160 17.59 -8.35 -44.83
N GLU A 161 17.11 -9.55 -45.17
CA GLU A 161 15.83 -9.75 -45.88
C GLU A 161 14.63 -9.14 -45.14
N LEU A 162 14.56 -9.34 -43.82
CA LEU A 162 13.51 -8.77 -42.97
C LEU A 162 13.51 -7.23 -43.02
N ARG A 163 14.69 -6.63 -42.89
CA ARG A 163 14.88 -5.18 -42.97
C ARG A 163 14.46 -4.67 -44.34
N GLU A 164 14.86 -5.33 -45.42
CA GLU A 164 14.49 -4.94 -46.78
C GLU A 164 12.98 -4.99 -47.01
N GLU A 165 12.29 -6.01 -46.50
CA GLU A 165 10.83 -6.11 -46.59
C GLU A 165 10.13 -4.99 -45.82
N LEU A 166 10.59 -4.68 -44.61
CA LEU A 166 10.10 -3.55 -43.83
C LEU A 166 10.33 -2.23 -44.57
N GLN A 167 11.52 -2.03 -45.14
CA GLN A 167 11.86 -0.84 -45.90
C GLN A 167 10.96 -0.67 -47.12
N GLN A 168 10.68 -1.76 -47.85
CA GLN A 168 9.74 -1.72 -48.98
C GLN A 168 8.34 -1.33 -48.54
N VAL A 169 7.85 -1.89 -47.43
CA VAL A 169 6.54 -1.53 -46.87
C VAL A 169 6.47 -0.06 -46.49
N ILE A 170 7.51 0.46 -45.83
CA ILE A 170 7.63 1.88 -45.46
C ILE A 170 7.60 2.76 -46.70
N ASN A 171 8.43 2.46 -47.69
CA ASN A 171 8.54 3.24 -48.93
C ASN A 171 7.22 3.27 -49.71
N SER A 172 6.53 2.13 -49.82
CA SER A 172 5.20 2.08 -50.45
C SER A 172 4.20 2.95 -49.69
N ARG A 173 4.13 2.82 -48.36
CA ARG A 173 3.16 3.58 -47.55
C ARG A 173 3.41 5.09 -47.59
N ILE A 174 4.67 5.50 -47.57
CA ILE A 174 5.09 6.90 -47.76
C ILE A 174 4.63 7.41 -49.13
N ALA A 175 4.84 6.63 -50.19
CA ALA A 175 4.41 7.00 -51.54
C ALA A 175 2.89 7.13 -51.67
N ASP A 176 2.13 6.24 -51.03
CA ASP A 176 0.66 6.25 -51.07
C ASP A 176 0.04 7.43 -50.30
N THR A 177 0.65 7.82 -49.18
CA THR A 177 0.14 8.87 -48.29
C THR A 177 0.69 10.27 -48.60
N GLY A 178 1.83 10.35 -49.30
CA GLY A 178 2.55 11.62 -49.52
C GLY A 178 3.23 12.17 -48.27
N GLN A 179 3.28 11.41 -47.17
CA GLN A 179 3.93 11.81 -45.92
C GLN A 179 5.46 11.67 -46.02
N ARG A 180 6.20 12.32 -45.13
CA ARG A 180 7.68 12.35 -45.18
C ARG A 180 8.36 11.10 -44.64
N GLY A 181 7.67 10.35 -43.78
CA GLY A 181 8.26 9.23 -43.06
C GLY A 181 7.33 8.62 -42.02
N VAL A 182 7.90 7.71 -41.22
CA VAL A 182 7.21 7.00 -40.14
C VAL A 182 7.85 7.38 -38.80
N ILE A 183 7.04 7.72 -37.80
CA ILE A 183 7.48 7.83 -36.41
C ILE A 183 6.98 6.60 -35.64
N VAL A 184 7.92 5.84 -35.07
CA VAL A 184 7.62 4.69 -34.23
C VAL A 184 7.83 5.08 -32.77
N PHE A 185 6.74 5.14 -32.03
CA PHE A 185 6.68 5.44 -30.61
C PHE A 185 6.75 4.13 -29.81
N VAL A 186 7.83 3.93 -29.05
CA VAL A 186 8.05 2.73 -28.23
C VAL A 186 7.98 3.13 -26.76
N ASP A 187 6.95 2.68 -26.05
CA ASP A 187 6.68 3.02 -24.64
C ASP A 187 6.80 1.80 -23.72
N ASP A 188 6.89 2.08 -22.41
CA ASP A 188 6.91 1.13 -21.29
C ASP A 188 8.06 0.10 -21.32
N LEU A 189 9.18 0.42 -21.98
CA LEU A 189 10.35 -0.46 -22.03
C LEU A 189 10.96 -0.69 -20.63
N ASP A 190 10.92 0.35 -19.80
CA ASP A 190 11.36 0.35 -18.41
C ASP A 190 10.43 -0.44 -17.46
N ARG A 191 9.26 -0.91 -17.92
CA ARG A 191 8.39 -1.81 -17.14
C ARG A 191 8.73 -3.29 -17.32
N LEU A 192 9.62 -3.60 -18.25
CA LEU A 192 10.10 -4.96 -18.47
C LEU A 192 11.11 -5.35 -17.40
N ASN A 193 11.33 -6.66 -17.25
CA ASN A 193 12.48 -7.13 -16.48
C ASN A 193 13.77 -6.57 -17.13
N PRO A 194 14.66 -5.87 -16.39
CA PRO A 194 15.76 -5.12 -17.00
C PRO A 194 16.62 -5.89 -18.02
N PRO A 195 17.02 -7.16 -17.81
CA PRO A 195 17.76 -7.93 -18.82
C PRO A 195 16.96 -8.15 -20.11
N VAL A 196 15.64 -8.36 -20.01
CA VAL A 196 14.74 -8.50 -21.17
C VAL A 196 14.63 -7.19 -21.95
N ALA A 197 14.59 -6.04 -21.26
CA ALA A 197 14.60 -4.73 -21.91
C ALA A 197 15.87 -4.51 -22.75
N VAL A 198 17.03 -4.86 -22.20
CA VAL A 198 18.33 -4.79 -22.87
C VAL A 198 18.35 -5.68 -24.11
N GLU A 199 17.88 -6.92 -23.99
CA GLU A 199 17.83 -7.87 -25.10
C GLU A 199 16.91 -7.38 -26.23
N ILE A 200 15.74 -6.84 -25.90
CA ILE A 200 14.83 -6.24 -26.89
C ILE A 200 15.49 -5.04 -27.59
N LEU A 201 16.21 -4.18 -26.88
CA LEU A 201 16.96 -3.06 -27.49
C LEU A 201 18.05 -3.54 -28.45
N GLU A 202 18.76 -4.62 -28.10
CA GLU A 202 19.77 -5.22 -28.98
C GLU A 202 19.14 -5.79 -30.25
N LEU A 203 18.04 -6.53 -30.12
CA LEU A 203 17.32 -7.11 -31.25
C LEU A 203 16.69 -6.03 -32.16
N LEU A 204 16.21 -4.92 -31.59
CA LEU A 204 15.63 -3.81 -32.34
C LEU A 204 16.68 -2.90 -32.99
N LYS A 205 17.97 -3.02 -32.66
CA LYS A 205 19.05 -2.18 -33.21
C LYS A 205 19.06 -2.15 -34.75
N ASN A 206 18.78 -3.29 -35.39
CA ASN A 206 18.73 -3.39 -36.85
C ASN A 206 17.49 -2.71 -37.47
N VAL A 207 16.42 -2.60 -36.69
CA VAL A 207 15.16 -1.92 -37.07
C VAL A 207 15.33 -0.41 -36.96
N PHE A 208 16.09 0.07 -35.98
CA PHE A 208 16.36 1.50 -35.75
C PHE A 208 17.13 2.20 -36.87
N THR A 209 17.64 1.45 -37.85
CA THR A 209 18.38 1.99 -38.99
C THR A 209 17.55 2.02 -40.28
N LEU A 210 16.23 1.76 -40.23
CA LEU A 210 15.33 1.85 -41.40
C LEU A 210 15.21 3.29 -41.92
N ASP A 211 15.39 3.50 -43.22
CA ASP A 211 15.32 4.82 -43.84
C ASP A 211 13.91 5.42 -43.71
N ASN A 212 13.84 6.75 -43.61
CA ASN A 212 12.61 7.51 -43.40
C ASN A 212 11.86 7.17 -42.09
N CYS A 213 12.52 6.50 -41.13
CA CYS A 213 11.95 6.19 -39.82
C CYS A 213 12.60 6.99 -38.69
N ILE A 214 11.77 7.50 -37.79
CA ILE A 214 12.19 8.14 -36.54
C ILE A 214 11.67 7.28 -35.39
N PHE A 215 12.55 6.88 -34.49
CA PHE A 215 12.18 6.09 -33.32
C PHE A 215 12.18 6.98 -32.09
N VAL A 216 11.07 7.02 -31.36
CA VAL A 216 10.98 7.73 -30.08
C VAL A 216 10.75 6.69 -28.99
N LEU A 217 11.76 6.52 -28.13
CA LEU A 217 11.74 5.54 -27.05
C LEU A 217 11.49 6.23 -25.71
N ALA A 218 10.51 5.81 -24.92
CA ALA A 218 10.41 6.20 -23.51
C ALA A 218 11.16 5.20 -22.64
N ILE A 219 12.18 5.69 -21.92
CA ILE A 219 13.02 4.85 -21.08
C ILE A 219 13.29 5.50 -19.72
N ASP A 220 13.41 4.68 -18.69
CA ASP A 220 14.08 5.04 -17.44
C ASP A 220 15.48 4.43 -17.47
N TYR A 221 16.50 5.28 -17.61
CA TYR A 221 17.88 4.85 -17.76
C TYR A 221 18.34 4.02 -16.55
N ASP A 222 18.01 4.46 -15.34
CA ASP A 222 18.44 3.82 -14.09
C ASP A 222 17.78 2.45 -13.86
N VAL A 223 16.62 2.22 -14.50
CA VAL A 223 15.97 0.91 -14.49
C VAL A 223 16.59 -0.02 -15.53
N VAL A 224 16.73 0.43 -16.78
CA VAL A 224 17.21 -0.42 -17.88
C VAL A 224 18.69 -0.79 -17.71
N VAL A 225 19.52 0.11 -17.16
CA VAL A 225 20.95 -0.11 -16.94
C VAL A 225 21.24 -1.31 -16.01
N LYS A 226 20.31 -1.64 -15.10
CA LYS A 226 20.39 -2.83 -14.23
C LYS A 226 20.39 -4.13 -15.04
N GLY A 227 19.81 -4.13 -16.23
CA GLY A 227 19.78 -5.29 -17.13
C GLY A 227 21.14 -5.63 -17.75
N LEU A 228 22.11 -4.72 -17.66
CA LEU A 228 23.46 -4.92 -18.17
C LEU A 228 24.41 -5.52 -17.12
N GLU A 229 23.98 -5.67 -15.86
CA GLU A 229 24.78 -6.28 -14.79
C GLU A 229 25.32 -7.68 -15.16
N PRO A 230 24.57 -8.58 -15.83
CA PRO A 230 25.10 -9.86 -16.26
C PRO A 230 26.23 -9.77 -17.30
N LYS A 231 26.33 -8.66 -18.05
CA LYS A 231 27.34 -8.46 -19.10
C LYS A 231 28.59 -7.72 -18.59
N PHE A 232 28.41 -6.70 -17.74
CA PHE A 232 29.50 -5.81 -17.29
C PHE A 232 29.78 -5.89 -15.78
N GLY A 233 29.08 -6.75 -15.04
CA GLY A 233 29.12 -6.82 -13.58
C GLY A 233 28.34 -5.67 -12.92
N LYS A 234 28.48 -5.49 -11.61
CA LYS A 234 27.81 -4.40 -10.89
C LYS A 234 28.29 -3.03 -11.39
N LEU A 235 27.36 -2.08 -11.48
CA LEU A 235 27.69 -0.70 -11.84
C LEU A 235 28.61 -0.08 -10.77
N THR A 236 29.73 0.47 -11.22
CA THR A 236 30.75 1.18 -10.43
C THR A 236 31.27 2.35 -11.25
N ASP A 237 31.89 3.32 -10.57
CA ASP A 237 32.49 4.49 -11.25
C ASP A 237 33.54 4.10 -12.31
N LYS A 238 34.14 2.90 -12.20
CA LYS A 238 35.16 2.40 -13.14
C LYS A 238 34.57 1.85 -14.44
N ASN A 239 33.38 1.23 -14.40
CA ASN A 239 32.74 0.61 -15.57
C ASN A 239 31.54 1.41 -16.11
N GLU A 240 31.18 2.54 -15.49
CA GLU A 240 30.05 3.39 -15.92
C GLU A 240 30.07 3.72 -17.43
N ARG A 241 31.26 3.93 -18.00
CA ARG A 241 31.42 4.19 -19.44
C ARG A 241 30.93 3.04 -20.32
N GLU A 242 31.07 1.79 -19.88
CA GLU A 242 30.61 0.62 -20.63
C GLU A 242 29.09 0.58 -20.71
N PHE A 243 28.42 0.88 -19.60
CA PHE A 243 26.97 1.01 -19.53
C PHE A 243 26.45 2.14 -20.42
N ARG A 244 27.08 3.33 -20.38
CA ARG A 244 26.71 4.46 -21.26
C ARG A 244 26.91 4.10 -22.74
N SER A 245 28.05 3.47 -23.08
CA SER A 245 28.38 3.10 -24.46
C SER A 245 27.38 2.11 -25.07
N PHE A 246 26.72 1.27 -24.27
CA PHE A 246 25.64 0.43 -24.77
C PHE A 246 24.50 1.26 -25.36
N PHE A 247 24.04 2.27 -24.63
CA PHE A 247 22.96 3.15 -25.06
C PHE A 247 23.39 4.08 -26.20
N ASP A 248 24.63 4.61 -26.19
CA ASP A 248 25.14 5.47 -27.27
C ASP A 248 25.16 4.77 -28.65
N LYS A 249 25.24 3.43 -28.67
CA LYS A 249 25.18 2.63 -29.92
C LYS A 249 23.76 2.51 -30.50
N ILE A 250 22.74 2.82 -29.72
CA ILE A 250 21.33 2.60 -30.04
C ILE A 250 20.59 3.93 -30.14
N ILE A 251 20.82 4.82 -29.19
CA ILE A 251 20.18 6.12 -29.02
C ILE A 251 21.12 7.20 -29.53
N GLN A 252 20.70 7.93 -30.56
CA GLN A 252 21.48 9.05 -31.09
C GLN A 252 21.18 10.36 -30.36
N VAL A 253 19.94 10.54 -29.88
CA VAL A 253 19.52 11.76 -29.19
C VAL A 253 18.87 11.42 -27.85
N PRO A 254 19.63 11.44 -26.74
CA PRO A 254 19.05 11.40 -25.41
C PRO A 254 18.40 12.74 -25.08
N PHE A 255 17.12 12.73 -24.72
CA PHE A 255 16.38 13.89 -24.26
C PHE A 255 15.85 13.62 -22.84
N SER A 256 16.49 14.23 -21.84
CA SER A 256 16.03 14.16 -20.45
C SER A 256 14.84 15.10 -20.24
N LEU A 257 13.74 14.58 -19.69
CA LEU A 257 12.58 15.38 -19.35
C LEU A 257 12.96 16.44 -18.31
N PRO A 258 12.58 17.70 -18.52
CA PRO A 258 13.05 18.82 -17.70
C PRO A 258 12.16 18.98 -16.44
N VAL A 259 12.05 17.92 -15.64
CA VAL A 259 11.19 17.87 -14.44
C VAL A 259 11.50 19.02 -13.48
N SER A 260 12.78 19.37 -13.32
CA SER A 260 13.22 20.50 -12.49
C SER A 260 12.68 21.87 -12.96
N SER A 261 12.35 22.00 -14.24
CA SER A 261 11.79 23.21 -14.85
C SER A 261 10.26 23.21 -14.89
N TYR A 262 9.61 22.14 -14.48
CA TYR A 262 8.15 22.07 -14.45
C TYR A 262 7.57 23.10 -13.46
N ARG A 263 6.37 23.58 -13.79
CA ARG A 263 5.61 24.57 -13.02
C ARG A 263 4.28 23.96 -12.59
N PRO A 264 4.26 23.14 -11.52
CA PRO A 264 3.09 22.33 -11.16
C PRO A 264 1.96 23.12 -10.47
N MET A 265 2.23 24.33 -9.95
CA MET A 265 1.32 24.96 -8.99
C MET A 265 -0.03 25.35 -9.56
N ASP A 266 -0.11 25.74 -10.83
CA ASP A 266 -1.40 26.05 -11.45
C ASP A 266 -2.23 24.77 -11.59
N PHE A 267 -1.61 23.66 -11.99
CA PHE A 267 -2.26 22.35 -12.01
C PHE A 267 -2.70 21.89 -10.62
N VAL A 268 -1.84 22.01 -9.60
CA VAL A 268 -2.15 21.62 -8.22
C VAL A 268 -3.37 22.39 -7.71
N LEU A 269 -3.37 23.72 -7.81
CA LEU A 269 -4.46 24.54 -7.30
C LEU A 269 -5.77 24.28 -8.04
N ASN A 270 -5.73 24.19 -9.38
CA ASN A 270 -6.92 23.87 -10.17
C ASN A 270 -7.49 22.50 -9.81
N ALA A 271 -6.63 21.50 -9.57
CA ALA A 271 -7.05 20.17 -9.19
C ALA A 271 -7.59 20.11 -7.75
N LEU A 272 -7.02 20.87 -6.81
CA LEU A 272 -7.56 21.02 -5.45
C LEU A 272 -8.94 21.72 -5.45
N VAL A 273 -9.17 22.68 -6.34
CA VAL A 273 -10.49 23.26 -6.58
C VAL A 273 -11.44 22.23 -7.20
N GLY A 274 -10.95 21.44 -8.17
CA GLY A 274 -11.72 20.41 -8.86
C GLY A 274 -12.28 19.33 -7.93
N ILE A 275 -11.54 18.96 -6.88
CA ILE A 275 -12.00 18.00 -5.86
C ILE A 275 -12.75 18.67 -4.69
N GLY A 276 -13.02 19.97 -4.75
CA GLY A 276 -13.71 20.71 -3.69
C GLY A 276 -12.88 20.99 -2.44
N TYR A 277 -11.57 20.70 -2.46
CA TYR A 277 -10.67 20.91 -1.32
C TYR A 277 -10.41 22.39 -1.07
N LEU A 278 -10.21 23.17 -2.13
CA LEU A 278 -10.08 24.64 -2.10
C LEU A 278 -11.25 25.29 -2.83
N LYS A 279 -11.57 26.54 -2.49
CA LYS A 279 -12.48 27.36 -3.30
C LYS A 279 -11.65 28.10 -4.35
N ASP A 280 -12.27 28.40 -5.49
CA ASP A 280 -11.64 29.15 -6.59
C ASP A 280 -11.01 30.47 -6.11
N ILE A 281 -11.71 31.19 -5.22
CA ILE A 281 -11.22 32.44 -4.64
C ILE A 281 -9.96 32.29 -3.78
N ASP A 282 -9.77 31.12 -3.13
CA ASP A 282 -8.61 30.85 -2.29
C ASP A 282 -7.33 30.75 -3.13
N THR A 283 -7.43 30.34 -4.39
CA THR A 283 -6.29 30.15 -5.30
C THR A 283 -5.67 31.47 -5.76
N SER A 284 -6.41 32.57 -5.64
CA SER A 284 -5.96 33.91 -5.99
C SER A 284 -5.17 34.59 -4.85
N ASP A 285 -5.20 34.05 -3.63
CA ASP A 285 -4.43 34.58 -2.50
C ASP A 285 -2.94 34.17 -2.61
N PRO A 286 -2.00 35.14 -2.72
CA PRO A 286 -0.57 34.85 -2.77
C PRO A 286 -0.05 34.06 -1.58
N ASN A 287 -0.63 34.24 -0.38
CA ASN A 287 -0.23 33.52 0.83
C ASN A 287 -0.64 32.05 0.76
N VAL A 288 -1.87 31.76 0.31
CA VAL A 288 -2.35 30.38 0.12
C VAL A 288 -1.47 29.68 -0.93
N ARG A 289 -1.22 30.34 -2.07
CA ARG A 289 -0.34 29.80 -3.11
C ARG A 289 1.06 29.50 -2.58
N ALA A 290 1.67 30.42 -1.84
CA ALA A 290 3.01 30.25 -1.29
C ALA A 290 3.09 29.07 -0.31
N ARG A 291 2.10 28.94 0.59
CA ARG A 291 2.04 27.84 1.57
C ARG A 291 1.90 26.48 0.89
N PHE A 292 0.94 26.31 -0.02
CA PHE A 292 0.78 25.06 -0.76
C PHE A 292 2.01 24.76 -1.65
N SER A 293 2.64 25.80 -2.24
CA SER A 293 3.87 25.64 -3.00
C SER A 293 5.00 25.08 -2.16
N SER A 294 5.21 25.61 -0.95
CA SER A 294 6.25 25.11 -0.05
C SER A 294 6.03 23.64 0.33
N VAL A 295 4.78 23.25 0.58
CA VAL A 295 4.45 21.83 0.86
C VAL A 295 4.72 20.95 -0.35
N VAL A 296 4.27 21.35 -1.55
CA VAL A 296 4.50 20.59 -2.79
C VAL A 296 5.99 20.44 -3.06
N GLU A 297 6.77 21.52 -2.97
CA GLU A 297 8.22 21.53 -3.19
C GLU A 297 8.97 20.64 -2.18
N SER A 298 8.53 20.62 -0.92
CA SER A 298 9.12 19.82 0.15
C SER A 298 8.60 18.36 0.21
N SER A 299 7.75 17.94 -0.74
CA SER A 299 7.13 16.60 -0.70
C SER A 299 7.11 15.92 -2.07
N VAL A 300 6.01 16.03 -2.81
CA VAL A 300 5.82 15.39 -4.12
C VAL A 300 6.64 16.04 -5.23
N GLY A 301 7.20 17.22 -4.95
CA GLY A 301 8.05 18.00 -5.81
C GLY A 301 7.33 18.34 -7.11
N LYS A 302 8.04 18.10 -8.22
CA LYS A 302 7.58 18.43 -9.57
C LYS A 302 7.15 17.22 -10.38
N ASN A 303 7.08 16.03 -9.78
CA ASN A 303 6.68 14.80 -10.47
C ASN A 303 5.15 14.78 -10.68
N PRO A 304 4.65 14.83 -11.94
CA PRO A 304 3.21 14.88 -12.21
C PRO A 304 2.40 13.73 -11.59
N ARG A 305 2.93 12.50 -11.59
CA ARG A 305 2.23 11.34 -11.01
C ARG A 305 2.15 11.45 -9.50
N SER A 306 3.24 11.83 -8.83
CA SER A 306 3.25 12.01 -7.37
C SER A 306 2.23 13.07 -6.93
N ILE A 307 2.13 14.18 -7.68
CA ILE A 307 1.11 15.21 -7.45
C ILE A 307 -0.31 14.66 -7.63
N LYS A 308 -0.60 13.97 -8.74
CA LYS A 308 -1.92 13.36 -8.95
C LYS A 308 -2.28 12.39 -7.82
N ARG A 309 -1.30 11.60 -7.35
CA ARG A 309 -1.48 10.66 -6.23
C ARG A 309 -1.82 11.37 -4.93
N LEU A 310 -1.14 12.49 -4.62
CA LEU A 310 -1.47 13.31 -3.45
C LEU A 310 -2.90 13.83 -3.50
N ILE A 311 -3.30 14.42 -4.63
CA ILE A 311 -4.65 14.98 -4.81
C ILE A 311 -5.72 13.88 -4.73
N ASN A 312 -5.50 12.73 -5.37
CA ASN A 312 -6.41 11.60 -5.29
C ASN A 312 -6.54 11.03 -3.88
N THR A 313 -5.44 10.98 -3.12
CA THR A 313 -5.46 10.51 -1.74
C THR A 313 -6.28 11.45 -0.86
N LEU A 314 -6.11 12.77 -1.02
CA LEU A 314 -6.92 13.77 -0.34
C LEU A 314 -8.40 13.66 -0.69
N SER A 315 -8.72 13.50 -1.97
CA SER A 315 -10.12 13.36 -2.40
C SER A 315 -10.78 12.11 -1.85
N LEU A 316 -10.05 10.99 -1.76
CA LEU A 316 -10.57 9.76 -1.16
C LEU A 316 -10.82 9.93 0.34
N LEU A 317 -9.89 10.56 1.06
CA LEU A 317 -10.05 10.85 2.49
C LEU A 317 -11.26 11.76 2.75
N ASP A 318 -11.50 12.75 1.90
CA ASP A 318 -12.67 13.61 1.99
C ASP A 318 -13.97 12.83 1.76
N CYS A 319 -14.04 11.97 0.73
CA CYS A 319 -15.21 11.11 0.50
C CYS A 319 -15.51 10.18 1.69
N ILE A 320 -14.45 9.65 2.32
CA ILE A 320 -14.58 8.80 3.51
C ILE A 320 -15.11 9.60 4.70
N ALA A 321 -14.58 10.82 4.92
CA ALA A 321 -15.04 11.70 6.00
C ALA A 321 -16.52 12.05 5.84
N GLN A 322 -16.98 12.32 4.62
CA GLN A 322 -18.39 12.62 4.32
C GLN A 322 -19.37 11.46 4.59
N CYS A 323 -18.88 10.22 4.65
CA CYS A 323 -19.68 9.05 4.99
C CYS A 323 -19.81 8.83 6.50
N GLY A 324 -18.94 9.45 7.31
CA GLY A 324 -19.10 9.52 8.76
C GLY A 324 -20.26 10.45 9.13
N SER A 325 -21.13 10.01 10.03
CA SER A 325 -22.44 10.63 10.33
C SER A 325 -22.38 11.99 11.06
N GLU A 326 -21.25 12.68 11.05
CA GLU A 326 -21.09 13.97 11.70
C GLU A 326 -21.02 15.06 10.62
N LYS A 327 -21.93 16.04 10.70
CA LYS A 327 -21.77 17.31 9.99
C LYS A 327 -20.55 18.01 10.58
N ASP A 328 -19.37 17.70 10.05
CA ASP A 328 -18.14 18.40 10.39
C ASP A 328 -18.32 19.90 10.12
N GLU A 329 -17.84 20.74 11.03
CA GLU A 329 -17.64 22.16 10.77
C GLU A 329 -16.76 22.34 9.53
N VAL A 330 -16.98 23.41 8.77
CA VAL A 330 -16.15 23.70 7.58
C VAL A 330 -14.70 23.88 8.02
N ALA A 331 -13.85 22.94 7.63
CA ALA A 331 -12.43 22.96 7.95
C ALA A 331 -11.80 24.30 7.54
N THR A 332 -11.07 24.91 8.48
CA THR A 332 -10.34 26.15 8.26
C THR A 332 -9.21 25.95 7.24
N MET A 333 -8.71 27.04 6.65
CA MET A 333 -7.60 26.95 5.69
C MET A 333 -6.34 26.34 6.31
N ASP A 334 -6.07 26.64 7.58
CA ASP A 334 -4.94 26.08 8.32
C ASP A 334 -5.11 24.58 8.61
N GLU A 335 -6.34 24.11 8.91
CA GLU A 335 -6.62 22.67 9.03
C GLU A 335 -6.50 21.93 7.71
N LYS A 336 -6.95 22.53 6.62
CA LYS A 336 -6.73 22.00 5.27
C LYS A 336 -5.24 21.93 4.96
N LEU A 337 -4.47 22.97 5.24
CA LEU A 337 -3.04 22.97 5.00
C LEU A 337 -2.30 21.93 5.87
N LEU A 338 -2.67 21.78 7.14
CA LEU A 338 -2.11 20.73 8.00
C LEU A 338 -2.43 19.34 7.46
N ASN A 339 -3.69 19.08 7.08
CA ASN A 339 -4.07 17.81 6.48
C ASN A 339 -3.30 17.56 5.16
N PHE A 340 -3.12 18.59 4.32
CA PHE A 340 -2.32 18.53 3.11
C PHE A 340 -0.86 18.13 3.40
N ILE A 341 -0.24 18.71 4.42
CA ILE A 341 1.13 18.34 4.88
C ILE A 341 1.17 16.88 5.34
N ILE A 342 0.22 16.46 6.19
CA ILE A 342 0.20 15.11 6.75
C ILE A 342 0.05 14.04 5.65
N VAL A 343 -0.85 14.26 4.69
CA VAL A 343 -1.02 13.34 3.55
C VAL A 343 0.21 13.37 2.62
N ALA A 344 0.85 14.53 2.46
CA ALA A 344 2.10 14.62 1.72
C ALA A 344 3.23 13.82 2.38
N ILE A 345 3.39 13.92 3.71
CA ILE A 345 4.34 13.11 4.49
C ILE A 345 3.99 11.61 4.38
N GLN A 346 2.71 11.24 4.46
CA GLN A 346 2.26 9.85 4.32
C GLN A 346 2.66 9.23 2.98
N ILE A 347 2.59 10.00 1.89
CA ILE A 347 2.89 9.51 0.54
C ILE A 347 4.38 9.50 0.26
N CYS A 348 5.09 10.58 0.59
CA CYS A 348 6.50 10.75 0.24
C CYS A 348 7.45 10.13 1.28
N TYR A 349 7.09 10.21 2.55
CA TYR A 349 7.95 9.80 3.67
C TYR A 349 7.24 8.82 4.62
N PRO A 350 6.83 7.62 4.17
CA PRO A 350 6.04 6.69 4.98
C PRO A 350 6.70 6.30 6.31
N GLN A 351 8.03 6.23 6.35
CA GLN A 351 8.76 5.91 7.58
C GLN A 351 8.62 7.02 8.62
N ILE A 352 8.75 8.28 8.19
CA ILE A 352 8.56 9.47 9.05
C ILE A 352 7.10 9.60 9.47
N TYR A 353 6.16 9.33 8.55
CA TYR A 353 4.74 9.29 8.86
C TYR A 353 4.42 8.30 9.99
N ARG A 354 5.03 7.10 9.99
CA ARG A 354 4.83 6.12 11.07
C ARG A 354 5.27 6.64 12.43
N LEU A 355 6.41 7.32 12.52
CA LEU A 355 6.87 7.96 13.75
C LEU A 355 5.86 9.01 14.24
N LEU A 356 5.33 9.81 13.29
CA LEU A 356 4.32 10.82 13.58
C LEU A 356 2.98 10.21 14.04
N VAL A 357 2.58 9.05 13.50
CA VAL A 357 1.41 8.31 13.99
C VAL A 357 1.62 7.76 15.40
N HIS A 358 2.81 7.20 15.68
CA HIS A 358 3.12 6.64 17.00
C HIS A 358 3.21 7.70 18.10
N LYS A 359 3.77 8.88 17.80
CA LYS A 359 3.86 10.01 18.72
C LYS A 359 3.58 11.33 17.98
N PRO A 360 2.31 11.74 17.86
CA PRO A 360 1.90 12.94 17.12
C PRO A 360 2.52 14.24 17.64
N GLY A 361 2.70 14.36 18.97
CA GLY A 361 3.41 15.48 19.59
C GLY A 361 4.91 15.43 19.33
N PHE A 362 5.32 15.59 18.06
CA PHE A 362 6.69 15.36 17.64
C PHE A 362 7.71 16.29 18.28
N THR A 363 7.29 17.48 18.72
CA THR A 363 8.15 18.42 19.46
C THR A 363 8.68 17.87 20.77
N SER A 364 8.11 16.75 21.26
CA SER A 364 8.58 16.01 22.44
C SER A 364 9.34 14.72 22.10
N TRP A 365 9.71 14.49 20.84
CA TRP A 365 10.56 13.36 20.48
C TRP A 365 11.91 13.48 21.17
N ASP A 366 12.29 12.41 21.86
CA ASP A 366 13.46 12.32 22.72
C ASP A 366 14.20 11.00 22.48
N ALA A 367 15.35 10.82 23.13
CA ALA A 367 16.15 9.60 23.01
C ALA A 367 15.37 8.33 23.41
N ALA A 368 14.45 8.45 24.38
CA ALA A 368 13.62 7.32 24.82
C ALA A 368 12.66 6.87 23.71
N PHE A 369 12.01 7.82 23.02
CA PHE A 369 11.19 7.53 21.86
C PHE A 369 12.03 6.97 20.70
N ALA A 370 13.16 7.59 20.37
CA ALA A 370 14.06 7.11 19.31
C ALA A 370 14.48 5.64 19.54
N HIS A 371 14.91 5.30 20.75
CA HIS A 371 15.29 3.93 21.11
C HIS A 371 14.11 2.95 21.00
N LYS A 372 12.91 3.36 21.41
CA LYS A 372 11.70 2.52 21.29
C LYS A 372 11.35 2.22 19.83
N GLU A 373 11.54 3.19 18.94
CA GLU A 373 11.26 3.07 17.50
C GLU A 373 12.44 2.46 16.72
N GLY A 374 13.52 2.05 17.39
CA GLY A 374 14.70 1.46 16.75
C GLY A 374 15.54 2.45 15.96
N VAL A 375 15.41 3.75 16.22
CA VAL A 375 16.21 4.81 15.58
C VAL A 375 17.54 4.93 16.33
N ALA A 376 18.64 4.61 15.64
CA ALA A 376 19.98 4.68 16.20
C ALA A 376 20.49 6.13 16.20
N LEU A 377 20.68 6.68 17.39
CA LEU A 377 21.25 8.01 17.56
C LEU A 377 22.78 7.94 17.55
N SER A 378 23.44 8.72 16.70
CA SER A 378 24.90 8.86 16.70
C SER A 378 25.33 9.61 17.95
N THR A 379 25.82 8.88 18.95
CA THR A 379 26.33 9.45 20.20
C THR A 379 27.80 9.86 20.00
N ASP A 380 28.02 10.92 19.22
CA ASP A 380 29.30 11.67 19.24
C ASP A 380 29.38 12.54 20.52
N GLY A 381 28.99 11.99 21.66
CA GLY A 381 29.06 12.63 22.98
C GLY A 381 28.13 13.83 23.21
N GLN A 382 27.22 14.15 22.28
CA GLN A 382 26.19 15.19 22.48
C GLN A 382 24.88 14.56 22.96
N GLU A 383 24.28 15.13 24.01
CA GLU A 383 22.92 14.79 24.45
C GLU A 383 21.93 15.16 23.34
N VAL A 384 20.96 14.31 23.05
CA VAL A 384 19.81 14.64 22.19
C VAL A 384 19.06 15.80 22.84
N GLN A 385 19.08 16.97 22.21
CA GLN A 385 18.49 18.18 22.79
C GLN A 385 17.11 18.48 22.20
N GLU A 386 16.85 18.08 20.95
CA GLU A 386 15.62 18.46 20.25
C GLU A 386 15.04 17.33 19.38
N TRP A 387 13.75 17.45 19.04
CA TRP A 387 13.06 16.53 18.12
C TRP A 387 13.71 16.44 16.73
N GLY A 388 14.46 17.49 16.34
CA GLY A 388 15.24 17.52 15.11
C GLY A 388 16.32 16.43 15.07
N ASP A 389 17.03 16.19 16.17
CA ASP A 389 18.07 15.15 16.24
C ASP A 389 17.47 13.74 16.00
N VAL A 390 16.28 13.50 16.54
CA VAL A 390 15.54 12.24 16.33
C VAL A 390 15.08 12.10 14.88
N LEU A 391 14.60 13.20 14.28
CA LEU A 391 14.20 13.23 12.88
C LEU A 391 15.40 12.98 11.95
N ASP A 392 16.53 13.61 12.23
CA ASP A 392 17.77 13.46 11.46
C ASP A 392 18.29 12.02 11.52
N ALA A 393 18.33 11.45 12.72
CA ALA A 393 18.69 10.05 12.91
C ALA A 393 17.72 9.10 12.17
N ALA A 394 16.41 9.38 12.21
CA ALA A 394 15.43 8.60 11.47
C ALA A 394 15.64 8.69 9.95
N CYS A 395 16.06 9.85 9.43
CA CYS A 395 16.35 10.04 8.01
C CYS A 395 17.67 9.37 7.57
N SER A 396 18.63 9.22 8.49
CA SER A 396 19.94 8.61 8.19
C SER A 396 19.90 7.12 7.83
N ILE A 397 18.80 6.43 8.15
CA ILE A 397 18.60 4.99 7.92
C ILE A 397 18.55 4.67 6.42
N ASP A 398 18.09 5.62 5.60
CA ASP A 398 17.82 5.41 4.19
C ASP A 398 18.38 6.56 3.34
N LYS A 399 18.96 6.21 2.19
CA LYS A 399 19.61 7.17 1.29
C LYS A 399 18.62 8.20 0.75
N TYR A 400 17.39 7.80 0.46
CA TYR A 400 16.34 8.69 -0.05
C TYR A 400 15.89 9.67 1.05
N LEU A 401 15.64 9.21 2.28
CA LEU A 401 15.31 10.11 3.38
C LEU A 401 16.44 11.08 3.72
N THR A 402 17.69 10.62 3.66
CA THR A 402 18.87 11.48 3.86
C THR A 402 18.94 12.61 2.82
N GLN A 403 18.59 12.33 1.56
CA GLN A 403 18.53 13.34 0.50
C GLN A 403 17.42 14.37 0.70
N HIS A 404 16.36 14.02 1.44
CA HIS A 404 15.17 14.84 1.66
C HIS A 404 15.05 15.39 3.10
N ILE A 405 16.11 15.33 3.90
CA ILE A 405 16.09 15.73 5.32
C ILE A 405 15.67 17.20 5.50
N SER A 406 16.15 18.11 4.66
CA SER A 406 15.77 19.53 4.69
C SER A 406 14.31 19.74 4.32
N ASP A 407 13.79 18.96 3.37
CA ASP A 407 12.40 19.02 2.94
C ASP A 407 11.47 18.54 4.06
N ILE A 408 11.81 17.40 4.69
CA ILE A 408 11.05 16.84 5.81
C ILE A 408 11.07 17.81 7.00
N THR A 409 12.23 18.38 7.33
CA THR A 409 12.37 19.37 8.41
C THR A 409 11.52 20.62 8.14
N ASN A 410 11.46 21.08 6.89
CA ASN A 410 10.62 22.20 6.50
C ASN A 410 9.12 21.87 6.68
N LEU A 411 8.67 20.66 6.31
CA LEU A 411 7.29 20.21 6.54
C LEU A 411 6.92 20.25 8.04
N PHE A 412 7.80 19.75 8.91
CA PHE A 412 7.59 19.77 10.36
C PHE A 412 7.59 21.20 10.92
N SER A 413 8.48 22.06 10.43
CA SER A 413 8.52 23.47 10.81
C SER A 413 7.24 24.21 10.41
N MET A 414 6.69 23.93 9.23
CA MET A 414 5.41 24.48 8.79
C MET A 414 4.25 24.02 9.69
N ILE A 415 4.26 22.78 10.18
CA ILE A 415 3.26 22.31 11.16
C ILE A 415 3.31 23.17 12.42
N ILE A 416 4.50 23.45 12.96
CA ILE A 416 4.68 24.30 14.15
C ILE A 416 4.15 25.72 13.87
N GLU A 417 4.50 26.30 12.72
CA GLU A 417 4.07 27.64 12.36
C GLU A 417 2.54 27.77 12.27
N ILE A 418 1.88 26.79 11.63
CA ILE A 418 0.42 26.78 11.47
C ILE A 418 -0.28 26.61 12.82
N LEU A 419 0.21 25.70 13.67
CA LEU A 419 -0.34 25.50 15.01
C LEU A 419 -0.12 26.73 15.91
N GLY A 420 1.04 27.38 15.79
CA GLY A 420 1.34 28.63 16.50
C GLY A 420 0.38 29.77 16.17
N ARG A 421 -0.01 29.92 14.89
CA ARG A 421 -1.04 30.90 14.46
C ARG A 421 -2.42 30.62 15.07
N SER A 422 -2.70 29.36 15.37
CA SER A 422 -3.93 28.93 16.04
C SER A 422 -3.83 29.00 17.58
N ASN A 423 -2.79 29.63 18.13
CA ASN A 423 -2.48 29.68 19.58
C ASN A 423 -2.25 28.29 20.21
N ILE A 424 -1.87 27.29 19.42
CA ILE A 424 -1.55 25.93 19.88
C ILE A 424 -0.02 25.82 19.97
N THR A 425 0.54 26.05 21.17
CA THR A 425 1.99 26.12 21.38
C THR A 425 2.54 25.09 22.36
N THR A 426 1.68 24.48 23.18
CA THR A 426 2.10 23.44 24.15
C THR A 426 2.20 22.08 23.47
N SER A 427 3.17 21.26 23.90
CA SER A 427 3.38 19.91 23.33
C SER A 427 2.12 19.04 23.41
N ASP A 428 1.36 19.12 24.50
CA ASP A 428 0.11 18.36 24.67
C ASP A 428 -0.97 18.82 23.69
N ALA A 429 -1.13 20.13 23.50
CA ALA A 429 -2.13 20.66 22.58
C ALA A 429 -1.77 20.37 21.12
N ILE A 430 -0.48 20.45 20.76
CA ILE A 430 0.05 20.01 19.46
C ILE A 430 -0.28 18.53 19.26
N SER A 431 0.02 17.68 20.25
CA SER A 431 -0.25 16.25 20.18
C SER A 431 -1.73 15.94 19.99
N MET A 432 -2.62 16.64 20.71
CA MET A 432 -4.07 16.45 20.57
C MET A 432 -4.57 16.86 19.17
N LYS A 433 -4.14 18.03 18.68
CA LYS A 433 -4.58 18.53 17.36
C LYS A 433 -4.06 17.65 16.22
N LEU A 434 -2.78 17.26 16.27
CA LEU A 434 -2.21 16.38 15.26
C LEU A 434 -2.84 14.99 15.29
N LYS A 435 -3.15 14.45 16.48
CA LYS A 435 -3.88 13.19 16.58
C LYS A 435 -5.25 13.26 15.90
N GLN A 436 -6.02 14.33 16.11
CA GLN A 436 -7.31 14.52 15.43
C GLN A 436 -7.16 14.54 13.90
N ILE A 437 -6.14 15.23 13.38
CA ILE A 437 -5.88 15.30 11.93
C ILE A 437 -5.42 13.93 11.39
N LEU A 438 -4.54 13.25 12.13
CA LEU A 438 -4.04 11.92 11.77
C LEU A 438 -5.18 10.90 11.71
N ASP A 439 -6.08 10.89 12.70
CA ASP A 439 -7.26 10.03 12.74
C ASP A 439 -8.19 10.26 11.54
N LYS A 440 -8.30 11.51 11.04
CA LYS A 440 -9.03 11.84 9.80
C LYS A 440 -8.27 11.41 8.53
N SER A 441 -6.95 11.48 8.54
CA SER A 441 -6.08 11.17 7.38
C SER A 441 -5.70 9.69 7.23
N SER A 442 -5.90 8.86 8.25
CA SER A 442 -5.37 7.48 8.29
C SER A 442 -6.17 6.45 7.49
N VAL A 443 -7.24 6.83 6.79
CA VAL A 443 -8.18 5.85 6.21
C VAL A 443 -7.71 5.22 4.89
N THR A 444 -6.59 5.68 4.31
CA THR A 444 -6.14 5.23 2.97
C THR A 444 -4.65 4.87 2.87
N GLY A 445 -3.96 4.71 4.00
CA GLY A 445 -2.59 4.22 4.00
C GLY A 445 -2.51 2.76 3.56
N VAL A 446 -2.24 2.51 2.29
CA VAL A 446 -1.71 1.21 1.83
C VAL A 446 -0.28 1.11 2.40
N ASN A 447 -0.19 0.43 3.54
CA ASN A 447 0.91 0.29 4.53
C ASN A 447 0.55 0.75 5.95
N ALA A 448 -0.71 1.02 6.25
CA ALA A 448 -1.28 0.67 7.54
C ALA A 448 -1.71 -0.80 7.48
N GLY A 449 -0.71 -1.69 7.36
CA GLY A 449 -0.77 -2.86 8.19
C GLY A 449 -0.74 -2.35 9.63
N VAL A 450 -1.91 -1.95 10.16
CA VAL A 450 -2.18 -2.24 11.55
C VAL A 450 -2.21 -3.76 11.54
N ASN A 451 -1.03 -4.37 11.64
CA ASN A 451 -0.95 -5.72 12.16
C ASN A 451 -1.69 -5.58 13.48
N ALA A 452 -2.86 -6.22 13.55
CA ALA A 452 -3.67 -6.21 14.75
C ALA A 452 -2.84 -6.70 15.97
N GLU A 453 -1.65 -7.28 15.73
CA GLU A 453 -0.66 -7.68 16.72
C GLU A 453 -0.30 -6.61 17.78
N ASP A 454 -0.40 -5.30 17.50
CA ASP A 454 0.00 -4.24 18.45
C ASP A 454 -1.05 -3.15 18.71
N PHE A 455 -2.30 -3.53 19.00
CA PHE A 455 -3.19 -2.59 19.71
C PHE A 455 -2.67 -2.33 21.14
N ASP A 456 -2.90 -1.14 21.70
CA ASP A 456 -2.47 -0.79 23.05
C ASP A 456 -3.21 -1.64 24.11
N LYS A 457 -2.68 -2.82 24.39
CA LYS A 457 -3.19 -3.76 25.39
C LYS A 457 -3.23 -3.12 26.77
N LYS A 458 -2.25 -2.28 27.11
CA LYS A 458 -2.19 -1.61 28.42
C LYS A 458 -3.28 -0.55 28.53
N GLY A 459 -3.46 0.29 27.52
CA GLY A 459 -4.56 1.26 27.46
C GLY A 459 -5.92 0.59 27.54
N LEU A 460 -6.14 -0.49 26.80
CA LEU A 460 -7.39 -1.26 26.86
C LEU A 460 -7.68 -1.80 28.26
N ILE A 461 -6.69 -2.43 28.90
CA ILE A 461 -6.82 -2.95 30.26
C ILE A 461 -7.07 -1.83 31.27
N GLY A 462 -6.39 -0.69 31.14
CA GLY A 462 -6.59 0.46 32.02
C GLY A 462 -8.03 1.00 31.95
N LYS A 463 -8.58 1.10 30.74
CA LYS A 463 -9.97 1.52 30.52
C LYS A 463 -10.97 0.51 31.06
N LEU A 464 -10.75 -0.78 30.79
CA LEU A 464 -11.58 -1.87 31.32
C LEU A 464 -11.57 -1.87 32.85
N HIS A 465 -10.41 -1.71 33.48
CA HIS A 465 -10.30 -1.61 34.94
C HIS A 465 -11.16 -0.49 35.51
N ASN A 466 -11.09 0.71 34.93
CA ASN A 466 -11.87 1.85 35.40
C ASN A 466 -13.38 1.60 35.21
N ASN A 467 -13.79 1.31 33.99
CA ASN A 467 -15.20 1.24 33.61
C ASN A 467 -15.92 0.06 34.28
N VAL A 468 -15.28 -1.12 34.33
CA VAL A 468 -15.88 -2.32 34.92
C VAL A 468 -15.97 -2.19 36.44
N VAL A 469 -14.96 -1.65 37.11
CA VAL A 469 -15.01 -1.44 38.56
C VAL A 469 -16.07 -0.40 38.93
N GLU A 470 -16.15 0.69 38.19
CA GLU A 470 -17.19 1.70 38.40
C GLU A 470 -18.58 1.08 38.23
N ARG A 471 -18.76 0.26 37.19
CA ARG A 471 -20.02 -0.44 36.95
C ARG A 471 -20.35 -1.46 38.04
N ILE A 472 -19.37 -2.21 38.55
CA ILE A 472 -19.57 -3.14 39.67
C ILE A 472 -20.03 -2.36 40.92
N LYS A 473 -19.41 -1.22 41.25
CA LYS A 473 -19.82 -0.38 42.38
C LYS A 473 -21.26 0.10 42.26
N GLN A 474 -21.71 0.43 41.04
CA GLN A 474 -23.10 0.84 40.79
C GLN A 474 -24.09 -0.32 40.98
N LEU A 475 -23.75 -1.51 40.49
CA LEU A 475 -24.64 -2.67 40.52
C LEU A 475 -24.65 -3.40 41.87
N ARG A 476 -23.49 -3.45 42.55
CA ARG A 476 -23.25 -4.17 43.81
C ARG A 476 -22.37 -3.35 44.76
N PRO A 477 -22.94 -2.34 45.43
CA PRO A 477 -22.21 -1.49 46.37
C PRO A 477 -21.61 -2.25 47.58
N ASP A 478 -22.09 -3.47 47.87
CA ASP A 478 -21.57 -4.34 48.93
C ASP A 478 -20.17 -4.90 48.62
N ILE A 479 -19.75 -4.92 47.35
CA ILE A 479 -18.41 -5.37 46.94
C ILE A 479 -17.42 -4.21 47.13
N THR A 480 -16.85 -4.12 48.33
CA THR A 480 -16.00 -3.00 48.74
C THR A 480 -14.50 -3.28 48.67
N ARG A 481 -14.10 -4.56 48.71
CA ARG A 481 -12.69 -4.97 48.76
C ARG A 481 -12.26 -5.67 47.48
N TYR A 482 -11.47 -4.97 46.66
CA TYR A 482 -10.90 -5.48 45.41
C TYR A 482 -9.53 -4.85 45.11
N GLN A 483 -8.75 -5.48 44.23
CA GLN A 483 -7.44 -5.01 43.81
C GLN A 483 -7.24 -5.32 42.32
N LEU A 484 -6.84 -4.32 41.55
CA LEU A 484 -6.54 -4.50 40.13
C LEU A 484 -5.20 -5.24 39.96
N LYS A 485 -5.17 -6.23 39.06
CA LYS A 485 -3.93 -6.90 38.66
C LYS A 485 -2.99 -5.93 37.95
N ARG A 486 -1.68 -6.16 38.05
CA ARG A 486 -0.66 -5.35 37.36
C ARG A 486 -0.94 -5.35 35.85
N ASN A 487 -1.04 -4.16 35.27
CA ASN A 487 -1.28 -4.00 33.85
C ASN A 487 0.03 -4.12 33.05
N THR A 488 0.34 -5.33 32.61
CA THR A 488 1.50 -5.60 31.73
C THR A 488 1.07 -5.86 30.27
N GLY A 489 -0.14 -5.47 29.89
CA GLY A 489 -0.81 -5.87 28.65
C GLY A 489 -1.80 -7.02 28.86
N ASN A 490 -1.64 -7.78 29.94
CA ASN A 490 -2.73 -8.53 30.56
C ASN A 490 -3.17 -7.79 31.82
N GLY A 491 -4.40 -8.05 32.25
CA GLY A 491 -4.98 -7.44 33.44
C GLY A 491 -5.91 -8.40 34.16
N GLY A 492 -6.86 -7.82 34.87
CA GLY A 492 -7.78 -8.57 35.73
C GLY A 492 -7.95 -7.94 37.10
N ILE A 493 -8.69 -8.62 37.97
CA ILE A 493 -9.15 -8.10 39.26
C ILE A 493 -9.12 -9.24 40.28
N TYR A 494 -8.60 -8.96 41.47
CA TYR A 494 -8.80 -9.76 42.68
C TYR A 494 -9.99 -9.20 43.44
N ILE A 495 -10.96 -10.05 43.81
CA ILE A 495 -12.15 -9.65 44.56
C ILE A 495 -12.27 -10.51 45.81
N TRP A 496 -12.32 -9.86 46.98
CA TRP A 496 -12.48 -10.53 48.26
C TRP A 496 -13.96 -10.68 48.59
N PHE A 497 -14.35 -11.89 48.99
CA PHE A 497 -15.70 -12.18 49.48
C PHE A 497 -15.71 -12.48 50.98
N ASP A 498 -14.54 -12.47 51.62
CA ASP A 498 -14.34 -12.59 53.06
C ASP A 498 -12.96 -12.02 53.47
N ASP A 499 -12.63 -12.05 54.77
CA ASP A 499 -11.39 -11.49 55.30
C ASP A 499 -10.14 -12.19 54.75
N ASP A 500 -10.20 -13.52 54.62
CA ASP A 500 -9.10 -14.39 54.17
C ASP A 500 -9.37 -15.09 52.82
N ALA A 501 -10.47 -14.75 52.12
CA ALA A 501 -10.88 -15.44 50.90
C ALA A 501 -11.14 -14.48 49.73
N TYR A 502 -10.49 -14.75 48.59
CA TYR A 502 -10.65 -14.02 47.34
C TYR A 502 -10.68 -14.98 46.15
N PHE A 503 -11.16 -14.50 45.02
CA PHE A 503 -10.97 -15.13 43.72
C PHE A 503 -10.35 -14.13 42.75
N ASP A 504 -9.77 -14.63 41.67
CA ASP A 504 -9.15 -13.81 40.66
C ASP A 504 -9.82 -13.95 39.30
N VAL A 505 -9.85 -12.83 38.59
CA VAL A 505 -10.28 -12.76 37.19
C VAL A 505 -9.12 -12.25 36.39
N THR A 506 -8.89 -12.85 35.22
CA THR A 506 -7.80 -12.46 34.32
C THR A 506 -8.35 -12.03 32.98
N PHE A 507 -7.93 -10.85 32.54
CA PHE A 507 -8.20 -10.32 31.22
C PHE A 507 -6.96 -10.50 30.35
N THR A 508 -7.09 -11.22 29.23
CA THR A 508 -6.00 -11.45 28.27
C THR A 508 -6.47 -11.00 26.89
N PRO A 509 -6.16 -9.76 26.50
CA PRO A 509 -6.51 -9.26 25.19
C PRO A 509 -5.51 -9.78 24.15
N ALA A 510 -6.02 -10.37 23.08
CA ALA A 510 -5.26 -10.96 21.98
C ALA A 510 -5.94 -10.67 20.65
N ILE A 511 -5.33 -11.10 19.55
CA ILE A 511 -5.96 -11.09 18.22
C ILE A 511 -6.35 -12.51 17.85
N ASN A 512 -7.58 -12.69 17.38
CA ASN A 512 -8.06 -13.97 16.89
C ASN A 512 -7.74 -14.17 15.40
N SER A 513 -8.01 -15.36 14.87
CA SER A 513 -7.77 -15.70 13.46
C SER A 513 -8.61 -14.90 12.45
N LYS A 514 -9.58 -14.11 12.91
CA LYS A 514 -10.40 -13.20 12.09
C LYS A 514 -9.93 -11.75 12.15
N ASN A 515 -8.75 -11.49 12.73
CA ASN A 515 -8.16 -10.17 12.89
C ASN A 515 -8.97 -9.23 13.81
N GLU A 516 -9.76 -9.79 14.73
CA GLU A 516 -10.50 -9.07 15.76
C GLU A 516 -9.74 -9.06 17.08
N ILE A 517 -10.00 -8.05 17.91
CA ILE A 517 -9.53 -8.00 19.29
C ILE A 517 -10.40 -8.93 20.13
N ALA A 518 -9.80 -10.05 20.53
CA ALA A 518 -10.37 -11.05 21.39
C ALA A 518 -9.93 -10.81 22.84
N LEU A 519 -10.85 -10.32 23.67
CA LEU A 519 -10.63 -10.22 25.11
C LEU A 519 -11.03 -11.55 25.76
N ARG A 520 -10.04 -12.35 26.12
CA ARG A 520 -10.28 -13.53 26.95
C ARG A 520 -10.50 -13.12 28.40
N ILE A 521 -11.61 -13.56 28.97
CA ILE A 521 -11.99 -13.43 30.37
C ILE A 521 -11.87 -14.82 30.99
N TRP A 522 -10.84 -15.01 31.81
CA TRP A 522 -10.66 -16.21 32.61
C TRP A 522 -11.16 -15.94 34.02
N LEU A 523 -11.94 -16.85 34.56
CA LEU A 523 -12.59 -16.69 35.86
C LEU A 523 -12.16 -17.84 36.79
N ASP A 524 -11.67 -17.52 38.00
CA ASP A 524 -11.48 -18.51 39.05
C ASP A 524 -12.84 -18.96 39.60
N PHE A 525 -13.21 -20.19 39.25
CA PHE A 525 -14.44 -20.88 39.64
C PHE A 525 -14.17 -22.24 40.27
N HIS A 526 -12.92 -22.66 40.36
CA HIS A 526 -12.56 -24.03 40.66
C HIS A 526 -12.98 -24.46 42.08
N ILE A 527 -13.68 -25.60 42.14
CA ILE A 527 -14.12 -26.25 43.37
C ILE A 527 -13.73 -27.73 43.27
N ALA A 528 -12.88 -28.16 44.20
CA ALA A 528 -12.48 -29.55 44.32
C ALA A 528 -13.66 -30.42 44.77
N ARG A 529 -13.66 -31.68 44.33
CA ARG A 529 -14.68 -32.65 44.73
C ARG A 529 -14.42 -33.13 46.17
N PRO A 530 -15.39 -32.99 47.09
CA PRO A 530 -15.26 -33.55 48.44
C PRO A 530 -15.19 -35.08 48.41
N GLU A 531 -14.44 -35.68 49.34
CA GLU A 531 -14.30 -37.16 49.42
C GLU A 531 -15.66 -37.88 49.50
N ARG A 532 -16.64 -37.28 50.21
CA ARG A 532 -18.01 -37.83 50.34
C ARG A 532 -18.77 -37.94 49.02
N MET A 533 -18.34 -37.24 47.97
CA MET A 533 -18.95 -37.22 46.63
C MET A 533 -18.10 -37.94 45.57
N GLY A 534 -17.09 -38.70 45.99
CA GLY A 534 -16.25 -39.49 45.10
C GLY A 534 -17.07 -40.50 44.28
N GLY A 535 -16.78 -40.60 42.98
CA GLY A 535 -17.42 -41.56 42.07
C GLY A 535 -18.83 -41.21 41.60
N MET A 536 -19.46 -40.15 42.13
CA MET A 536 -20.75 -39.66 41.65
C MET A 536 -20.64 -39.04 40.25
N SER A 537 -21.66 -39.26 39.42
CA SER A 537 -21.88 -38.59 38.15
C SER A 537 -22.28 -37.13 38.35
N PHE A 538 -22.14 -36.30 37.31
CA PHE A 538 -22.48 -34.88 37.41
C PHE A 538 -23.96 -34.62 37.72
N ASP A 539 -24.87 -35.44 37.18
CA ASP A 539 -26.30 -35.30 37.47
C ASP A 539 -26.64 -35.73 38.92
N GLU A 540 -25.88 -36.65 39.52
CA GLU A 540 -25.97 -36.96 40.95
C GLU A 540 -25.42 -35.83 41.83
N LEU A 541 -24.32 -35.20 41.42
CA LEU A 541 -23.78 -34.01 42.10
C LEU A 541 -24.80 -32.86 42.13
N LEU A 542 -25.55 -32.66 41.05
CA LEU A 542 -26.60 -31.63 40.96
C LEU A 542 -27.84 -31.91 41.83
N GLN A 543 -27.91 -33.04 42.55
CA GLN A 543 -28.94 -33.26 43.57
C GLN A 543 -28.67 -32.48 44.87
N ASP A 544 -27.42 -32.05 45.10
CA ASP A 544 -27.09 -31.16 46.20
C ASP A 544 -27.73 -29.77 45.98
N GLU A 545 -28.59 -29.36 46.93
CA GLU A 545 -29.42 -28.16 46.80
C GLU A 545 -28.57 -26.89 46.70
N GLN A 546 -27.46 -26.81 47.45
CA GLN A 546 -26.59 -25.63 47.47
C GLN A 546 -25.77 -25.51 46.17
N LEU A 547 -25.23 -26.61 45.66
CA LEU A 547 -24.50 -26.63 44.39
C LEU A 547 -25.44 -26.32 43.22
N SER A 548 -26.59 -26.98 43.18
CA SER A 548 -27.59 -26.84 42.13
C SER A 548 -28.16 -25.42 42.05
N SER A 549 -28.55 -24.83 43.19
CA SER A 549 -29.04 -23.45 43.25
C SER A 549 -27.96 -22.43 42.87
N SER A 550 -26.71 -22.62 43.31
CA SER A 550 -25.59 -21.72 42.98
C SER A 550 -25.22 -21.76 41.50
N LEU A 551 -25.15 -22.95 40.89
CA LEU A 551 -24.89 -23.09 39.46
C LEU A 551 -26.05 -22.55 38.61
N THR A 552 -27.29 -22.77 39.03
CA THR A 552 -28.47 -22.23 38.34
C THR A 552 -28.48 -20.70 38.35
N ALA A 553 -28.15 -20.08 39.49
CA ALA A 553 -28.06 -18.63 39.61
C ALA A 553 -26.96 -18.04 38.71
N LEU A 554 -25.82 -18.71 38.60
CA LEU A 554 -24.75 -18.34 37.68
C LEU A 554 -25.19 -18.45 36.21
N ASP A 555 -25.81 -19.57 35.83
CA ASP A 555 -26.23 -19.82 34.46
C ASP A 555 -27.35 -18.91 33.99
N ALA A 556 -28.19 -18.42 34.91
CA ALA A 556 -29.19 -17.40 34.60
C ALA A 556 -28.56 -16.11 34.04
N ILE A 557 -27.29 -15.85 34.33
CA ILE A 557 -26.52 -14.72 33.79
C ILE A 557 -25.76 -15.13 32.52
N LEU A 558 -25.10 -16.29 32.52
CA LEU A 558 -24.20 -16.70 31.43
C LEU A 558 -24.93 -17.24 30.20
N ALA A 559 -25.96 -18.08 30.37
CA ALA A 559 -26.65 -18.73 29.26
C ALA A 559 -27.32 -17.74 28.29
N PRO A 560 -27.98 -16.65 28.74
CA PRO A 560 -28.51 -15.65 27.82
C PRO A 560 -27.43 -14.96 26.98
N LEU A 561 -26.26 -14.69 27.58
CA LEU A 561 -25.15 -14.05 26.89
C LEU A 561 -24.61 -14.96 25.79
N LEU A 562 -24.39 -16.24 26.10
CA LEU A 562 -23.91 -17.25 25.14
C LEU A 562 -24.89 -17.50 23.99
N LYS A 563 -26.20 -17.26 24.18
CA LYS A 563 -27.24 -17.46 23.15
C LYS A 563 -27.52 -16.23 22.31
N SER A 564 -27.46 -15.03 22.89
CA SER A 564 -28.02 -13.81 22.29
C SER A 564 -27.03 -12.66 22.10
N ALA A 565 -25.86 -12.70 22.75
CA ALA A 565 -24.82 -11.70 22.57
C ALA A 565 -23.80 -12.21 21.53
N TRP A 566 -23.89 -11.70 20.30
CA TRP A 566 -23.01 -12.09 19.18
C TRP A 566 -21.51 -11.90 19.46
N TYR A 567 -21.16 -11.04 20.41
CA TYR A 567 -19.80 -10.74 20.80
C TYR A 567 -19.28 -11.60 21.97
N PHE A 568 -20.13 -12.37 22.67
CA PHE A 568 -19.74 -13.10 23.88
C PHE A 568 -19.77 -14.62 23.66
N ASN A 569 -18.60 -15.24 23.67
CA ASN A 569 -18.40 -16.63 23.27
C ASN A 569 -17.78 -17.48 24.39
N GLY A 570 -18.14 -18.77 24.46
CA GLY A 570 -17.57 -19.75 25.39
C GLY A 570 -16.31 -20.43 24.85
N ARG A 571 -15.97 -21.61 25.38
CA ARG A 571 -14.87 -22.46 24.85
C ARG A 571 -15.41 -23.55 23.93
N THR A 572 -14.75 -23.82 22.81
CA THR A 572 -15.01 -25.02 21.98
C THR A 572 -14.18 -26.20 22.45
N TYR A 573 -14.72 -27.41 22.28
CA TYR A 573 -14.05 -28.68 22.59
C TYR A 573 -13.94 -29.54 21.33
N ASP A 574 -12.91 -30.38 21.25
CA ASP A 574 -12.65 -31.23 20.08
C ASP A 574 -13.88 -32.07 19.70
N GLY A 575 -14.31 -31.92 18.44
CA GLY A 575 -15.51 -32.57 17.91
C GLY A 575 -16.80 -31.74 18.01
N GLN A 576 -16.77 -30.53 18.59
CA GLN A 576 -17.89 -29.59 18.56
C GLN A 576 -17.63 -28.41 17.62
N SER A 577 -18.60 -28.10 16.74
CA SER A 577 -18.54 -26.97 15.81
C SER A 577 -19.03 -25.64 16.40
N SER A 578 -19.64 -25.66 17.59
CA SER A 578 -20.16 -24.48 18.28
C SER A 578 -19.98 -24.58 19.80
N TYR A 579 -20.13 -23.46 20.50
CA TYR A 579 -20.08 -23.39 21.97
C TYR A 579 -21.32 -24.02 22.63
N PHE A 580 -21.21 -24.38 23.92
CA PHE A 580 -22.36 -24.77 24.72
C PHE A 580 -23.29 -23.58 25.00
N SER A 581 -24.58 -23.86 25.11
CA SER A 581 -25.60 -22.84 25.32
C SER A 581 -25.79 -22.43 26.79
N SER A 582 -25.11 -23.13 27.71
CA SER A 582 -25.06 -22.87 29.16
C SER A 582 -23.75 -23.44 29.74
N PHE A 583 -23.31 -22.95 30.90
CA PHE A 583 -22.13 -23.45 31.59
C PHE A 583 -22.39 -24.81 32.26
N VAL A 584 -23.60 -25.08 32.74
CA VAL A 584 -23.97 -26.40 33.29
C VAL A 584 -23.91 -27.49 32.21
N ASP A 585 -24.33 -27.19 30.98
CA ASP A 585 -24.21 -28.16 29.87
C ASP A 585 -22.75 -28.44 29.51
N GLU A 586 -21.91 -27.40 29.54
CA GLU A 586 -20.46 -27.52 29.37
C GLU A 586 -19.85 -28.43 30.45
N LEU A 587 -20.15 -28.18 31.73
CA LEU A 587 -19.69 -29.03 32.84
C LEU A 587 -20.18 -30.48 32.71
N ARG A 588 -21.47 -30.67 32.37
CA ARG A 588 -22.03 -32.01 32.15
C ARG A 588 -21.26 -32.78 31.08
N TYR A 589 -20.89 -32.11 29.98
CA TYR A 589 -20.07 -32.70 28.93
C TYR A 589 -18.65 -33.05 29.41
N ILE A 590 -17.98 -32.13 30.11
CA ILE A 590 -16.60 -32.35 30.60
C ILE A 590 -16.53 -33.51 31.60
N HIS A 591 -17.50 -33.59 32.52
CA HIS A 591 -17.62 -34.72 33.46
C HIS A 591 -17.90 -36.04 32.74
N LYS A 592 -18.75 -36.04 31.72
CA LYS A 592 -19.02 -37.23 30.89
C LYS A 592 -17.77 -37.73 30.17
N MET A 593 -16.86 -36.82 29.77
CA MET A 593 -15.58 -37.17 29.16
C MET A 593 -14.51 -37.63 30.17
N GLY A 594 -14.82 -37.61 31.47
CA GLY A 594 -13.89 -38.01 32.53
C GLY A 594 -12.76 -37.02 32.79
N TRP A 595 -12.84 -35.81 32.24
CA TRP A 595 -11.77 -34.79 32.34
C TRP A 595 -11.75 -34.06 33.69
N MET A 596 -12.73 -34.34 34.58
CA MET A 596 -12.91 -33.70 35.89
C MET A 596 -13.21 -34.70 37.01
N ALA A 597 -12.44 -35.79 37.09
CA ALA A 597 -12.67 -36.82 38.11
C ALA A 597 -12.44 -36.33 39.56
N GLY A 598 -11.51 -35.40 39.76
CA GLY A 598 -11.17 -34.82 41.08
C GLY A 598 -11.91 -33.53 41.44
N ASP A 599 -12.71 -32.97 40.52
CA ASP A 599 -13.23 -31.61 40.61
C ASP A 599 -14.74 -31.56 40.33
N ILE A 600 -15.39 -30.49 40.80
CA ILE A 600 -16.80 -30.18 40.51
C ILE A 600 -16.88 -29.17 39.37
N THR A 601 -16.11 -28.09 39.48
CA THR A 601 -16.02 -26.99 38.49
C THR A 601 -14.57 -26.78 38.06
N ASN A 602 -14.39 -26.39 36.80
CA ASN A 602 -13.12 -25.88 36.29
C ASN A 602 -13.16 -24.34 36.24
N ASN A 603 -12.10 -23.73 35.73
CA ASN A 603 -12.04 -22.28 35.51
C ASN A 603 -12.50 -21.96 34.07
N PRO A 604 -13.73 -21.44 33.89
CA PRO A 604 -14.24 -21.15 32.56
C PRO A 604 -13.50 -19.98 31.92
N GLN A 605 -13.50 -20.01 30.58
CA GLN A 605 -12.95 -18.96 29.74
C GLN A 605 -14.03 -18.50 28.78
N TYR A 606 -14.23 -17.20 28.73
CA TYR A 606 -15.11 -16.54 27.77
C TYR A 606 -14.31 -15.56 26.93
N TRP A 607 -14.77 -15.29 25.72
CA TRP A 607 -14.16 -14.33 24.80
C TRP A 607 -15.16 -13.25 24.45
N ILE A 608 -14.68 -12.00 24.44
CA ILE A 608 -15.37 -10.87 23.82
C ILE A 608 -14.60 -10.46 22.58
N ASP A 609 -15.16 -10.71 21.40
CA ASP A 609 -14.50 -10.48 20.10
C ASP A 609 -15.05 -9.20 19.45
N LEU A 610 -14.21 -8.17 19.28
CA LEU A 610 -14.60 -6.86 18.76
C LEU A 610 -13.56 -6.29 17.79
N GLN A 611 -14.01 -5.48 16.83
CA GLN A 611 -13.18 -4.93 15.75
C GLN A 611 -12.24 -3.78 16.18
N LYS A 612 -12.56 -3.06 17.28
CA LYS A 612 -11.80 -1.87 17.73
C LYS A 612 -11.68 -1.83 19.26
N PRO A 613 -10.57 -1.31 19.83
CA PRO A 613 -10.40 -1.19 21.28
C PRO A 613 -11.47 -0.33 21.95
N SER A 614 -11.93 0.74 21.27
CA SER A 614 -12.96 1.64 21.80
C SER A 614 -14.32 0.97 22.01
N HIS A 615 -14.62 -0.13 21.30
CA HIS A 615 -15.89 -0.84 21.47
C HIS A 615 -16.00 -1.51 22.85
N PHE A 616 -14.87 -1.79 23.52
CA PHE A 616 -14.88 -2.30 24.90
C PHE A 616 -15.31 -1.26 25.94
N GLU A 617 -15.40 0.00 25.54
CA GLU A 617 -15.92 1.10 26.37
C GLU A 617 -17.45 1.23 26.24
N ASP A 618 -18.08 0.51 25.31
CA ASP A 618 -19.52 0.50 25.15
C ASP A 618 -20.20 0.03 26.44
N SER A 619 -21.18 0.80 26.89
CA SER A 619 -21.93 0.55 28.13
C SER A 619 -22.49 -0.87 28.23
N LYS A 620 -22.91 -1.49 27.12
CA LYS A 620 -23.45 -2.86 27.08
C LYS A 620 -22.37 -3.90 27.30
N ILE A 621 -21.16 -3.67 26.75
CA ILE A 621 -20.00 -4.55 26.95
C ILE A 621 -19.51 -4.46 28.39
N VAL A 622 -19.35 -3.24 28.91
CA VAL A 622 -18.94 -2.99 30.30
C VAL A 622 -19.95 -3.62 31.28
N ASP A 623 -21.25 -3.44 31.04
CA ASP A 623 -22.32 -4.04 31.84
C ASP A 623 -22.30 -5.58 31.78
N THR A 624 -22.03 -6.15 30.61
CA THR A 624 -21.87 -7.61 30.45
C THR A 624 -20.72 -8.13 31.32
N ILE A 625 -19.53 -7.53 31.21
CA ILE A 625 -18.35 -7.95 31.98
C ILE A 625 -18.63 -7.80 33.48
N ALA A 626 -19.18 -6.67 33.91
CA ALA A 626 -19.51 -6.44 35.32
C ALA A 626 -20.46 -7.50 35.88
N LYS A 627 -21.53 -7.84 35.15
CA LYS A 627 -22.50 -8.89 35.55
C LYS A 627 -21.85 -10.26 35.66
N VAL A 628 -20.97 -10.63 34.73
CA VAL A 628 -20.22 -11.90 34.79
C VAL A 628 -19.33 -11.97 36.03
N LEU A 629 -18.62 -10.88 36.35
CA LEU A 629 -17.76 -10.81 37.53
C LEU A 629 -18.57 -10.87 38.85
N ILE A 630 -19.72 -10.20 38.90
CA ILE A 630 -20.63 -10.25 40.05
C ILE A 630 -21.20 -11.66 40.22
N ALA A 631 -21.60 -12.33 39.13
CA ALA A 631 -22.09 -13.69 39.19
C ALA A 631 -21.01 -14.67 39.70
N ASN A 632 -19.74 -14.47 39.32
CA ASN A 632 -18.62 -15.21 39.91
C ASN A 632 -18.49 -14.94 41.41
N TYR A 633 -18.57 -13.67 41.83
CA TYR A 633 -18.52 -13.31 43.24
C TYR A 633 -19.60 -14.02 44.07
N ASP A 634 -20.85 -14.00 43.60
CA ASP A 634 -21.96 -14.63 44.31
C ASP A 634 -21.79 -16.16 44.41
N PHE A 635 -21.33 -16.79 43.32
CA PHE A 635 -21.02 -18.22 43.31
C PHE A 635 -19.88 -18.59 44.26
N ARG A 636 -18.75 -17.88 44.23
CA ARG A 636 -17.61 -18.16 45.13
C ARG A 636 -17.98 -17.95 46.60
N LYS A 637 -18.78 -16.92 46.86
CA LYS A 637 -19.29 -16.63 48.21
C LYS A 637 -20.23 -17.72 48.70
N SER A 638 -21.16 -18.22 47.86
CA SER A 638 -22.08 -19.29 48.26
C SER A 638 -21.35 -20.62 48.50
N MET A 639 -20.26 -20.88 47.77
CA MET A 639 -19.53 -22.16 47.83
C MET A 639 -18.39 -22.20 48.87
N LYS A 640 -18.11 -21.09 49.58
CA LYS A 640 -16.98 -20.96 50.53
C LYS A 640 -16.84 -22.13 51.51
N ASN A 641 -17.95 -22.59 52.09
CA ASN A 641 -17.96 -23.64 53.11
C ASN A 641 -18.54 -24.97 52.60
N TRP A 642 -18.84 -25.08 51.31
CA TRP A 642 -19.57 -26.22 50.78
C TRP A 642 -18.76 -27.54 50.80
N GLY A 643 -17.43 -27.44 50.63
CA GLY A 643 -16.51 -28.58 50.62
C GLY A 643 -15.98 -29.01 51.99
N LYS A 644 -16.36 -28.30 53.07
CA LYS A 644 -16.10 -28.70 54.46
C LYS A 644 -17.27 -29.54 54.96
#